data_AF-A0A5P9D033-F1
#
_entry.id   AF-A0A5P9D033-F1
#
_cell.length_a   1.000
_cell.length_b   1.000
_cell.length_c   1.000
_cell.angle_alpha   90.00
_cell.angle_beta   90.00
_cell.angle_gamma   90.00
#
_symmetry.space_group_name_H-M   'P 1'
#
loop_
_entity.id
_entity.type
_entity.pdbx_description
1 polymer ?
#
loop_
_entity_poly.entity_id
_entity_poly.type
_entity_poly.pdbx_seq_one_letter_code
_entity_poly.pdbx_strand_id
1 'polypeptide(L)'
;MQKPLMTSRRFAPLFWTQFVAAFNDNFLKNALVFLILFNVAGSSADNSGALIALAGAVFIAPFLAFSAIGGALADRFDKARIARLTKLVEIGGAALAVTGMALSSLPILFSALFVFGAMSALFSPVKYGLLPDHLPSNELPRANAWIEAGTFLAILGGTISAGLVFATGAPVMLFAPVMIALAVACYGLSRLIPAAPAAAPDLKIDWNVATSTWRVLADLVADKRLVRVALMNAWFWLIGAMILAILPLMVKSLLGGGEVAVTYFLAVFAVSIGIGSAIAAWLLAGRVVLLPVPVGTFLLAIFCLDTALTLNGVSHSMPAATLGEFIARDGVLRLTIDMAGLAISGAFLAVPTFTALQTWSDADCRARRIAGTNALGAAIMTLGGLALAGAQYLGASVPAILVFLSALNLVVAIAMLVFLPTNPMRDAVSILYRSIFRVEISGLENLEKAGPAPVLALNHVSLLDAGLALTLSDRTPTFAIDYDIAKRWWVRPFLRLANALPINPSKPMATRALIRTVQSGEPLVIFPEGRLTVTGSLMKVYDGAAMVADKTGAMIVPIRIEGLEKTPFSYLRPYQIRKRLFPKVKVTIMEPKRLELSEDLKGRKRRAAAGAELYQVMSGLMFETSLSQDSTILDRVIETAKERGYSQLAVEDPLSGKLNYGKLLTGVSVLARKIAKLTPGETTLGIMLPNANGSAVTFLAAQSASKVPAMINFTAGPSNVLSACRTANVKTVLCSRTFVAQARLDNLVEQLSPHVRFIWLDEVRKEITLLDKVRGLVTKTRPLVARHASDTAVILFTSGSEGEPKGVVLTHRNILANATQAAARIDFTPSDKVFNVLPMFHSFGLTAGTILPLISGVPAYLYPSPLHYRIIPELIYGSNATILFGTDTFLNGYARTAHAYDFRSLRYCFAGAEPVKPSTRETYLERFGLRVLEGYGVTETAPVIAINTPMFNKPGTVGKLMPGMTAKLEPVPGVESGGRLLVSGPNVMVGYLKSENPGVIEPLVDGWHDTGDIVDIDQDGFITIKGRAKRFAKIGGEMVSLAAVEALAGKIWPDHLSAVAAIKDPRKGEKLILVTENPDATRSAFVEAAKSNGAQDLMIPAEVRVVPSVPVLGSGKLDFAGVSKLVADGSGESKAA
;
A
#
# COMPACT_ATOMS: atom_id res chain seq x y z
N MET A 1 -4.93 -0.08 8.88
CA MET A 1 -4.14 -0.74 9.96
C MET A 1 -4.91 -1.97 10.41
N GLN A 2 -4.29 -3.16 10.41
CA GLN A 2 -4.92 -4.39 10.91
C GLN A 2 -5.05 -4.34 12.44
N LYS A 3 -6.18 -4.82 13.00
CA LYS A 3 -6.38 -4.93 14.45
C LYS A 3 -5.38 -5.93 15.06
N PRO A 4 -4.88 -5.71 16.29
CA PRO A 4 -3.99 -6.65 16.98
C PRO A 4 -4.64 -8.04 17.10
N LEU A 5 -3.89 -9.11 16.81
CA LEU A 5 -4.35 -10.50 16.90
C LEU A 5 -5.04 -10.82 18.24
N MET A 6 -4.46 -10.34 19.35
CA MET A 6 -4.98 -10.54 20.72
C MET A 6 -6.34 -9.89 21.00
N THR A 7 -6.79 -8.98 20.13
CA THR A 7 -8.11 -8.33 20.23
C THR A 7 -9.08 -8.81 19.16
N SER A 8 -8.61 -9.67 18.24
CA SER A 8 -9.40 -10.11 17.10
C SER A 8 -10.24 -11.35 17.45
N ARG A 9 -11.52 -11.31 17.09
CA ARG A 9 -12.46 -12.44 17.28
C ARG A 9 -12.01 -13.73 16.59
N ARG A 10 -11.17 -13.62 15.55
CA ARG A 10 -10.65 -14.76 14.78
C ARG A 10 -9.52 -15.54 15.47
N PHE A 11 -8.90 -14.98 16.52
CA PHE A 11 -7.73 -15.57 17.19
C PHE A 11 -7.85 -15.59 18.73
N ALA A 12 -8.28 -14.48 19.35
CA ALA A 12 -8.24 -14.32 20.81
C ALA A 12 -8.99 -15.42 21.59
N PRO A 13 -10.20 -15.87 21.18
CA PRO A 13 -10.89 -16.97 21.87
C PRO A 13 -10.09 -18.28 21.89
N LEU A 14 -9.43 -18.63 20.78
CA LEU A 14 -8.63 -19.84 20.68
C LEU A 14 -7.38 -19.75 21.57
N PHE A 15 -6.69 -18.60 21.55
CA PHE A 15 -5.52 -18.34 22.40
C PHE A 15 -5.86 -18.51 23.89
N TRP A 16 -6.91 -17.84 24.37
CA TRP A 16 -7.29 -17.90 25.79
C TRP A 16 -7.81 -19.27 26.19
N THR A 17 -8.52 -19.98 25.31
CA THR A 17 -8.92 -21.37 25.55
C THR A 17 -7.70 -22.27 25.75
N GLN A 18 -6.68 -22.15 24.91
CA GLN A 18 -5.43 -22.91 25.04
C GLN A 18 -4.65 -22.51 26.31
N PHE A 19 -4.57 -21.21 26.63
CA PHE A 19 -3.88 -20.72 27.81
C PHE A 19 -4.50 -21.28 29.10
N VAL A 20 -5.82 -21.17 29.26
CA VAL A 20 -6.52 -21.66 30.44
C VAL A 20 -6.46 -23.18 30.53
N ALA A 21 -6.61 -23.90 29.41
CA ALA A 21 -6.46 -25.35 29.38
C ALA A 21 -5.07 -25.79 29.83
N ALA A 22 -4.01 -25.25 29.22
CA ALA A 22 -2.63 -25.61 29.57
C ALA A 22 -2.29 -25.25 31.02
N PHE A 23 -2.83 -24.15 31.55
CA PHE A 23 -2.69 -23.77 32.94
C PHE A 23 -3.34 -24.81 33.86
N ASN A 24 -4.58 -25.20 33.56
CA ASN A 24 -5.35 -26.16 34.36
C ASN A 24 -4.70 -27.55 34.39
N ASP A 25 -4.24 -28.03 33.23
CA ASP A 25 -3.51 -29.30 33.09
C ASP A 25 -2.29 -29.34 34.01
N ASN A 26 -1.49 -28.28 34.00
CA ASN A 26 -0.25 -28.21 34.78
C ASN A 26 -0.50 -27.90 36.25
N PHE A 27 -1.58 -27.19 36.59
CA PHE A 27 -2.00 -27.01 37.97
C PHE A 27 -2.40 -28.35 38.60
N LEU A 28 -3.20 -29.18 37.91
CA LEU A 28 -3.56 -30.52 38.37
C LEU A 28 -2.34 -31.45 38.49
N LYS A 29 -1.51 -31.51 37.44
CA LYS A 29 -0.31 -32.36 37.43
C LYS A 29 0.61 -32.02 38.60
N ASN A 30 0.91 -30.74 38.81
CA ASN A 30 1.79 -30.34 39.90
C ASN A 30 1.13 -30.50 41.27
N ALA A 31 -0.19 -30.28 41.40
CA ALA A 31 -0.91 -30.58 42.63
C ALA A 31 -0.82 -32.06 43.01
N LEU A 32 -0.92 -32.98 42.05
CA LEU A 32 -0.70 -34.42 42.26
C LEU A 32 0.74 -34.72 42.70
N VAL A 33 1.73 -34.09 42.06
CA VAL A 33 3.15 -34.23 42.44
C VAL A 33 3.39 -33.77 43.88
N PHE A 34 2.82 -32.63 44.29
CA PHE A 34 2.93 -32.16 45.67
C PHE A 34 2.19 -33.08 46.66
N LEU A 35 1.02 -33.61 46.33
CA LEU A 35 0.33 -34.60 47.17
C LEU A 35 1.15 -35.88 47.36
N ILE A 36 1.79 -36.38 46.31
CA ILE A 36 2.68 -37.54 46.38
C ILE A 36 3.88 -37.23 47.30
N LEU A 37 4.50 -36.06 47.15
CA LEU A 37 5.67 -35.65 47.93
C LEU A 37 5.37 -35.43 49.42
N PHE A 38 4.21 -34.87 49.78
CA PHE A 38 3.90 -34.45 51.15
C PHE A 38 3.01 -35.42 51.94
N ASN A 39 2.11 -36.18 51.30
CA ASN A 39 1.20 -37.10 52.00
C ASN A 39 1.70 -38.55 52.06
N VAL A 40 2.58 -39.00 51.14
CA VAL A 40 3.13 -40.37 51.12
C VAL A 40 4.49 -40.47 51.85
N ALA A 41 5.19 -39.35 52.00
CA ALA A 41 6.48 -39.28 52.71
C ALA A 41 6.40 -39.64 54.21
N GLY A 42 5.19 -39.71 54.79
CA GLY A 42 4.98 -40.22 56.14
C GLY A 42 5.18 -41.74 56.30
N SER A 43 5.24 -42.53 55.22
CA SER A 43 5.27 -44.00 55.35
C SER A 43 6.16 -44.79 54.37
N SER A 44 6.67 -44.24 53.25
CA SER A 44 7.70 -44.91 52.42
C SER A 44 8.42 -43.94 51.46
N ALA A 45 9.63 -43.48 51.80
CA ALA A 45 10.36 -42.48 51.00
C ALA A 45 10.89 -42.98 49.63
N ASP A 46 11.03 -44.30 49.42
CA ASP A 46 11.73 -44.87 48.25
C ASP A 46 10.95 -44.85 46.92
N ASN A 47 9.62 -44.69 46.91
CA ASN A 47 8.80 -44.79 45.68
C ASN A 47 8.30 -43.46 45.10
N SER A 48 8.58 -42.33 45.76
CA SER A 48 8.04 -41.01 45.38
C SER A 48 8.53 -40.53 44.00
N GLY A 49 9.79 -40.79 43.66
CA GLY A 49 10.36 -40.42 42.35
C GLY A 49 9.71 -41.16 41.17
N ALA A 50 9.44 -42.45 41.34
CA ALA A 50 8.79 -43.28 40.31
C ALA A 50 7.34 -42.83 40.03
N LEU A 51 6.59 -42.46 41.07
CA LEU A 51 5.22 -41.97 40.95
C LEU A 51 5.13 -40.60 40.25
N ILE A 52 6.11 -39.72 40.45
CA ILE A 52 6.20 -38.42 39.74
C ILE A 52 6.49 -38.63 38.26
N ALA A 53 7.42 -39.53 37.92
CA ALA A 53 7.71 -39.91 36.53
C ALA A 53 6.47 -40.53 35.86
N LEU A 54 5.75 -41.39 36.58
CA LEU A 54 4.50 -42.00 36.13
C LEU A 54 3.43 -40.95 35.84
N ALA A 55 3.31 -39.89 36.65
CA ALA A 55 2.35 -38.80 36.40
C ALA A 55 2.65 -38.08 35.07
N GLY A 56 3.93 -37.84 34.77
CA GLY A 56 4.34 -37.34 33.45
C GLY A 56 3.96 -38.27 32.31
N ALA A 57 4.20 -39.57 32.46
CA ALA A 57 3.90 -40.58 31.45
C ALA A 57 2.38 -40.73 31.20
N VAL A 58 1.57 -40.77 32.26
CA VAL A 58 0.10 -40.89 32.18
C VAL A 58 -0.53 -39.68 31.48
N PHE A 59 0.04 -38.49 31.65
CA PHE A 59 -0.41 -37.29 30.94
C PHE A 59 -0.06 -37.30 29.44
N ILE A 60 1.11 -37.83 29.07
CA ILE A 60 1.61 -37.82 27.69
C ILE A 60 1.08 -39.00 26.87
N ALA A 61 0.94 -40.19 27.47
CA ALA A 61 0.52 -41.42 26.78
C ALA A 61 -0.74 -41.26 25.89
N PRO A 62 -1.79 -40.50 26.29
CA PRO A 62 -2.95 -40.25 25.44
C PRO A 62 -2.63 -39.60 24.09
N PHE A 63 -1.54 -38.85 23.94
CA PHE A 63 -1.14 -38.25 22.65
C PHE A 63 -0.76 -39.29 21.60
N LEU A 64 -0.24 -40.45 21.99
CA LEU A 64 0.03 -41.57 21.09
C LEU A 64 -1.25 -42.28 20.64
N ALA A 65 -2.25 -42.31 21.52
CA ALA A 65 -3.48 -43.08 21.32
C ALA A 65 -4.61 -42.28 20.62
N PHE A 66 -4.81 -41.02 21.02
CA PHE A 66 -6.01 -40.27 20.64
C PHE A 66 -5.74 -39.12 19.66
N SER A 67 -4.48 -38.72 19.45
CA SER A 67 -4.16 -37.62 18.52
C SER A 67 -4.70 -37.89 17.11
N ALA A 68 -4.48 -39.10 16.57
CA ALA A 68 -4.96 -39.50 15.23
C ALA A 68 -6.49 -39.42 15.09
N ILE A 69 -7.22 -39.87 16.11
CA ILE A 69 -8.69 -39.78 16.18
C ILE A 69 -9.13 -38.31 16.26
N GLY A 70 -8.43 -37.49 17.05
CA GLY A 70 -8.67 -36.05 17.14
C GLY A 70 -8.51 -35.33 15.79
N GLY A 71 -7.48 -35.69 15.03
CA GLY A 71 -7.27 -35.20 13.66
C GLY A 71 -8.43 -35.58 12.72
N ALA A 72 -8.86 -36.84 12.75
CA ALA A 72 -9.99 -37.31 11.93
C ALA A 72 -11.31 -36.63 12.31
N LEU A 73 -11.56 -36.40 13.59
CA LEU A 73 -12.72 -35.65 14.08
C LEU A 73 -12.68 -34.18 13.63
N ALA A 74 -11.50 -33.56 13.65
CA ALA A 74 -11.30 -32.16 13.26
C ALA A 74 -11.45 -31.91 11.76
N ASP A 75 -11.07 -32.87 10.91
CA ASP A 75 -11.28 -32.73 9.46
C ASP A 75 -12.74 -33.04 9.06
N ARG A 76 -13.40 -33.98 9.76
CA ARG A 76 -14.78 -34.43 9.47
C ARG A 76 -15.87 -33.48 9.97
N PHE A 77 -15.70 -32.92 11.16
CA PHE A 77 -16.71 -32.07 11.81
C PHE A 77 -16.23 -30.63 11.92
N ASP A 78 -17.15 -29.71 12.28
CA ASP A 78 -16.77 -28.33 12.60
C ASP A 78 -15.74 -28.33 13.74
N LYS A 79 -14.56 -27.78 13.47
CA LYS A 79 -13.43 -27.76 14.41
C LYS A 79 -13.77 -27.01 15.70
N ALA A 80 -14.58 -25.96 15.63
CA ALA A 80 -15.04 -25.22 16.81
C ALA A 80 -16.02 -26.05 17.66
N ARG A 81 -16.82 -26.92 17.03
CA ARG A 81 -17.69 -27.87 17.76
C ARG A 81 -16.87 -28.91 18.51
N ILE A 82 -15.84 -29.47 17.87
CA ILE A 82 -14.93 -30.43 18.53
C ILE A 82 -14.17 -29.76 19.68
N ALA A 83 -13.68 -28.53 19.48
CA ALA A 83 -13.06 -27.74 20.56
C ALA A 83 -14.00 -27.57 21.77
N ARG A 84 -15.28 -27.22 21.55
CA ARG A 84 -16.25 -27.08 22.65
C ARG A 84 -16.53 -28.39 23.36
N LEU A 85 -16.59 -29.50 22.62
CA LEU A 85 -16.86 -30.82 23.18
C LEU A 85 -15.71 -31.30 24.08
N THR A 86 -14.46 -31.16 23.63
CA THR A 86 -13.30 -31.55 24.46
C THR A 86 -13.23 -30.73 25.74
N LYS A 87 -13.51 -29.41 25.68
CA LYS A 87 -13.54 -28.54 26.86
C LYS A 87 -14.73 -28.78 27.78
N LEU A 88 -15.85 -29.29 27.27
CA LEU A 88 -16.96 -29.72 28.11
C LEU A 88 -16.60 -30.98 28.93
N VAL A 89 -15.91 -31.94 28.31
CA VAL A 89 -15.46 -33.17 28.98
C VAL A 89 -14.39 -32.88 30.05
N GLU A 90 -13.56 -31.85 29.86
CA GLU A 90 -12.60 -31.39 30.88
C GLU A 90 -13.26 -30.96 32.20
N ILE A 91 -14.51 -30.50 32.20
CA ILE A 91 -15.26 -30.20 33.44
C ILE A 91 -15.49 -31.49 34.24
N GLY A 92 -15.83 -32.59 33.56
CA GLY A 92 -15.94 -33.92 34.18
C GLY A 92 -14.59 -34.43 34.71
N GLY A 93 -13.51 -34.20 33.95
CA GLY A 93 -12.14 -34.48 34.40
C GLY A 93 -11.76 -33.69 35.66
N ALA A 94 -12.14 -32.41 35.73
CA ALA A 94 -11.93 -31.56 36.90
C ALA A 94 -12.73 -32.06 38.11
N ALA A 95 -13.99 -32.46 37.93
CA ALA A 95 -14.79 -33.06 39.01
C ALA A 95 -14.18 -34.37 39.53
N LEU A 96 -13.63 -35.20 38.63
CA LEU A 96 -12.91 -36.42 39.00
C LEU A 96 -11.63 -36.11 39.80
N ALA A 97 -10.87 -35.09 39.39
CA ALA A 97 -9.70 -34.63 40.13
C ALA A 97 -10.06 -34.15 41.54
N VAL A 98 -11.11 -33.33 41.66
CA VAL A 98 -11.63 -32.86 42.96
C VAL A 98 -12.02 -34.02 43.86
N THR A 99 -12.71 -35.01 43.31
CA THR A 99 -13.11 -36.22 44.04
C THR A 99 -11.89 -37.02 44.50
N GLY A 100 -10.89 -37.19 43.63
CA GLY A 100 -9.64 -37.86 43.97
C GLY A 100 -8.85 -37.14 45.07
N MET A 101 -8.86 -35.80 45.08
CA MET A 101 -8.24 -34.98 46.12
C MET A 101 -8.98 -35.10 47.45
N ALA A 102 -10.32 -35.02 47.44
CA ALA A 102 -11.15 -35.13 48.64
C ALA A 102 -11.02 -36.51 49.32
N LEU A 103 -10.90 -37.58 48.51
CA LEU A 103 -10.74 -38.95 48.97
C LEU A 103 -9.27 -39.35 49.21
N SER A 104 -8.31 -38.45 48.97
CA SER A 104 -6.86 -38.74 49.01
C SER A 104 -6.46 -39.99 48.18
N SER A 105 -7.14 -40.24 47.07
CA SER A 105 -6.99 -41.44 46.24
C SER A 105 -6.11 -41.19 45.02
N LEU A 106 -4.87 -41.69 45.05
CA LEU A 106 -3.94 -41.59 43.92
C LEU A 106 -4.50 -42.19 42.61
N PRO A 107 -5.11 -43.40 42.59
CA PRO A 107 -5.67 -43.97 41.36
C PRO A 107 -6.73 -43.08 40.69
N ILE A 108 -7.55 -42.37 41.47
CA ILE A 108 -8.57 -41.46 40.93
C ILE A 108 -7.90 -40.21 40.34
N LEU A 109 -6.84 -39.70 40.97
CA LEU A 109 -6.08 -38.56 40.46
C LEU A 109 -5.29 -38.89 39.19
N PHE A 110 -4.68 -40.07 39.10
CA PHE A 110 -4.06 -40.56 37.86
C PHE A 110 -5.09 -40.73 36.74
N SER A 111 -6.30 -41.19 37.09
CA SER A 111 -7.43 -41.31 36.15
C SER A 111 -7.88 -39.94 35.65
N ALA A 112 -7.98 -38.94 36.52
CA ALA A 112 -8.27 -37.55 36.14
C ALA A 112 -7.17 -36.98 35.23
N LEU A 113 -5.90 -37.20 35.58
CA LEU A 113 -4.76 -36.76 34.77
C LEU A 113 -4.75 -37.40 33.36
N PHE A 114 -5.15 -38.66 33.26
CA PHE A 114 -5.34 -39.34 31.97
C PHE A 114 -6.46 -38.69 31.14
N VAL A 115 -7.60 -38.33 31.76
CA VAL A 115 -8.69 -37.63 31.06
C VAL A 115 -8.22 -36.28 30.51
N PHE A 116 -7.50 -35.49 31.31
CA PHE A 116 -6.92 -34.23 30.85
C PHE A 116 -5.92 -34.44 29.70
N GLY A 117 -5.02 -35.44 29.82
CA GLY A 117 -4.11 -35.82 28.73
C GLY A 117 -4.84 -36.21 27.45
N ALA A 118 -5.93 -36.98 27.56
CA ALA A 118 -6.76 -37.40 26.42
C ALA A 118 -7.48 -36.22 25.76
N MET A 119 -8.04 -35.29 26.53
CA MET A 119 -8.68 -34.09 25.97
C MET A 119 -7.66 -33.15 25.31
N SER A 120 -6.47 -33.00 25.88
CA SER A 120 -5.37 -32.25 25.27
C SER A 120 -4.84 -32.91 23.98
N ALA A 121 -4.78 -34.24 23.92
CA ALA A 121 -4.45 -34.99 22.72
C ALA A 121 -5.48 -34.80 21.59
N LEU A 122 -6.78 -34.81 21.92
CA LEU A 122 -7.87 -34.57 20.96
C LEU A 122 -7.95 -33.10 20.51
N PHE A 123 -7.62 -32.16 21.40
CA PHE A 123 -7.68 -30.72 21.12
C PHE A 123 -6.48 -30.21 20.30
N SER A 124 -5.31 -30.85 20.40
CA SER A 124 -4.09 -30.38 19.73
C SER A 124 -4.21 -30.30 18.19
N PRO A 125 -4.73 -31.31 17.47
CA PRO A 125 -4.98 -31.20 16.02
C PRO A 125 -6.00 -30.10 15.67
N VAL A 126 -6.99 -29.88 16.55
CA VAL A 126 -8.04 -28.87 16.36
C VAL A 126 -7.47 -27.46 16.41
N LYS A 127 -6.65 -27.13 17.42
CA LYS A 127 -6.13 -25.76 17.59
C LYS A 127 -5.23 -25.33 16.43
N TYR A 128 -4.32 -26.20 15.99
CA TYR A 128 -3.41 -25.88 14.88
C TYR A 128 -4.10 -26.00 13.51
N GLY A 129 -5.19 -26.78 13.41
CA GLY A 129 -6.05 -26.83 12.22
C GLY A 129 -6.97 -25.60 12.07
N LEU A 130 -7.40 -24.99 13.17
CA LEU A 130 -8.24 -23.78 13.19
C LEU A 130 -7.51 -22.51 12.74
N LEU A 131 -6.18 -22.43 12.96
CA LEU A 131 -5.43 -21.22 12.65
C LEU A 131 -5.50 -20.83 11.17
N PRO A 132 -5.23 -21.72 10.19
CA PRO A 132 -5.25 -21.35 8.77
C PRO A 132 -6.68 -21.23 8.20
N ASP A 133 -7.70 -21.71 8.92
CA ASP A 133 -9.10 -21.52 8.55
C ASP A 133 -9.57 -20.08 8.88
N HIS A 134 -8.95 -19.43 9.86
CA HIS A 134 -9.33 -18.09 10.33
C HIS A 134 -8.30 -16.99 10.03
N LEU A 135 -7.06 -17.37 9.70
CA LEU A 135 -5.94 -16.45 9.47
C LEU A 135 -5.28 -16.71 8.11
N PRO A 136 -4.90 -15.65 7.38
CA PRO A 136 -4.09 -15.79 6.18
C PRO A 136 -2.68 -16.32 6.51
N SER A 137 -2.06 -17.01 5.54
CA SER A 137 -0.76 -17.69 5.71
C SER A 137 0.38 -16.80 6.21
N ASN A 138 0.32 -15.49 5.92
CA ASN A 138 1.30 -14.51 6.39
C ASN A 138 1.20 -14.17 7.89
N GLU A 139 0.06 -14.44 8.53
CA GLU A 139 -0.18 -14.20 9.97
C GLU A 139 0.08 -15.45 10.82
N LEU A 140 0.14 -16.64 10.22
CA LEU A 140 0.36 -17.91 10.91
C LEU A 140 1.62 -17.96 11.79
N PRO A 141 2.81 -17.47 11.37
CA PRO A 141 3.99 -17.47 12.24
C PRO A 141 3.76 -16.70 13.55
N ARG A 142 3.08 -15.56 13.47
CA ARG A 142 2.77 -14.72 14.64
C ARG A 142 1.75 -15.40 15.55
N ALA A 143 0.74 -16.03 14.97
CA ALA A 143 -0.28 -16.76 15.71
C ALA A 143 0.33 -17.96 16.45
N ASN A 144 1.17 -18.75 15.77
CA ASN A 144 1.90 -19.87 16.37
C ASN A 144 2.81 -19.38 17.49
N ALA A 145 3.58 -18.30 17.30
CA ALA A 145 4.44 -17.75 18.35
C ALA A 145 3.67 -17.32 19.60
N TRP A 146 2.48 -16.71 19.45
CA TRP A 146 1.64 -16.39 20.59
C TRP A 146 1.11 -17.64 21.29
N ILE A 147 0.63 -18.65 20.54
CA ILE A 147 0.16 -19.91 21.14
C ILE A 147 1.28 -20.61 21.90
N GLU A 148 2.49 -20.68 21.35
CA GLU A 148 3.65 -21.29 22.00
C GLU A 148 4.02 -20.51 23.27
N ALA A 149 4.25 -19.20 23.17
CA ALA A 149 4.57 -18.35 24.32
C ALA A 149 3.51 -18.45 25.43
N GLY A 150 2.23 -18.38 25.05
CA GLY A 150 1.11 -18.51 25.98
C GLY A 150 1.05 -19.88 26.65
N THR A 151 1.35 -20.96 25.92
CA THR A 151 1.36 -22.32 26.48
C THR A 151 2.46 -22.49 27.52
N PHE A 152 3.68 -21.99 27.27
CA PHE A 152 4.77 -22.07 28.25
C PHE A 152 4.54 -21.17 29.47
N LEU A 153 3.99 -19.98 29.29
CA LEU A 153 3.59 -19.11 30.42
C LEU A 153 2.46 -19.74 31.24
N ALA A 154 1.52 -20.43 30.59
CA ALA A 154 0.46 -21.17 31.28
C ALA A 154 1.00 -22.37 32.07
N ILE A 155 1.93 -23.14 31.50
CA ILE A 155 2.64 -24.24 32.19
C ILE A 155 3.34 -23.70 33.45
N LEU A 156 4.09 -22.61 33.32
CA LEU A 156 4.76 -21.96 34.44
C LEU A 156 3.76 -21.48 35.50
N GLY A 157 2.72 -20.76 35.06
CA GLY A 157 1.68 -20.25 35.94
C GLY A 157 0.99 -21.35 36.74
N GLY A 158 0.63 -22.46 36.10
CA GLY A 158 0.04 -23.63 36.76
C GLY A 158 0.99 -24.28 37.76
N THR A 159 2.28 -24.39 37.41
CA THR A 159 3.33 -24.95 38.28
C THR A 159 3.55 -24.10 39.54
N ILE A 160 3.73 -22.78 39.36
CA ILE A 160 3.92 -21.82 40.46
C ILE A 160 2.68 -21.76 41.36
N SER A 161 1.49 -21.68 40.75
CA SER A 161 0.24 -21.56 41.50
C SER A 161 0.00 -22.82 42.34
N ALA A 162 0.29 -24.01 41.81
CA ALA A 162 0.22 -25.24 42.60
C ALA A 162 1.18 -25.18 43.79
N GLY A 163 2.44 -24.80 43.58
CA GLY A 163 3.43 -24.71 44.65
C GLY A 163 3.09 -23.68 45.73
N LEU A 164 2.60 -22.49 45.35
CA LEU A 164 2.20 -21.44 46.29
C LEU A 164 1.01 -21.88 47.15
N VAL A 165 -0.01 -22.50 46.56
CA VAL A 165 -1.18 -22.95 47.32
C VAL A 165 -0.78 -24.05 48.32
N PHE A 166 0.11 -24.98 47.95
CA PHE A 166 0.65 -25.96 48.88
C PHE A 166 1.52 -25.35 49.99
N ALA A 167 2.33 -24.33 49.68
CA ALA A 167 3.20 -23.67 50.66
C ALA A 167 2.44 -22.92 51.78
N THR A 168 1.20 -22.50 51.52
CA THR A 168 0.35 -21.82 52.52
C THR A 168 -0.26 -22.74 53.59
N GLY A 169 -0.09 -24.06 53.47
CA GLY A 169 -0.74 -25.04 54.36
C GLY A 169 -2.26 -25.07 54.22
N ALA A 170 -2.80 -24.47 53.15
CA ALA A 170 -4.24 -24.44 52.89
C ALA A 170 -4.80 -25.87 52.71
N PRO A 171 -6.04 -26.14 53.17
CA PRO A 171 -6.67 -27.44 52.95
C PRO A 171 -6.71 -27.77 51.47
N VAL A 172 -6.42 -29.03 51.11
CA VAL A 172 -6.46 -29.53 49.72
C VAL A 172 -7.82 -29.25 49.05
N MET A 173 -8.90 -29.08 49.83
CA MET A 173 -10.22 -28.68 49.34
C MET A 173 -10.28 -27.26 48.74
N LEU A 174 -9.32 -26.37 49.01
CA LEU A 174 -9.24 -25.05 48.39
C LEU A 174 -8.87 -25.11 46.89
N PHE A 175 -8.26 -26.22 46.44
CA PHE A 175 -7.93 -26.47 45.03
C PHE A 175 -9.17 -26.78 44.17
N ALA A 176 -10.21 -27.33 44.79
CA ALA A 176 -11.41 -27.78 44.10
C ALA A 176 -12.20 -26.67 43.39
N PRO A 177 -12.54 -25.54 44.03
CA PRO A 177 -13.25 -24.46 43.35
C PRO A 177 -12.40 -23.80 42.25
N VAL A 178 -11.08 -23.73 42.42
CA VAL A 178 -10.16 -23.16 41.42
C VAL A 178 -10.11 -24.03 40.15
N MET A 179 -9.94 -25.35 40.31
CA MET A 179 -9.94 -26.32 39.19
C MET A 179 -11.25 -26.28 38.39
N ILE A 180 -12.39 -26.27 39.07
CA ILE A 180 -13.70 -26.23 38.41
C ILE A 180 -13.92 -24.88 37.73
N ALA A 181 -13.57 -23.77 38.38
CA ALA A 181 -13.70 -22.44 37.80
C ALA A 181 -12.85 -22.29 36.52
N LEU A 182 -11.61 -22.81 36.51
CA LEU A 182 -10.75 -22.82 35.33
C LEU A 182 -11.33 -23.66 34.20
N ALA A 183 -11.87 -24.86 34.49
CA ALA A 183 -12.51 -25.71 33.48
C ALA A 183 -13.77 -25.06 32.87
N VAL A 184 -14.63 -24.45 33.71
CA VAL A 184 -15.82 -23.73 33.26
C VAL A 184 -15.45 -22.49 32.44
N ALA A 185 -14.44 -21.73 32.87
CA ALA A 185 -13.93 -20.58 32.13
C ALA A 185 -13.36 -21.00 30.76
N CYS A 186 -12.61 -22.10 30.70
CA CYS A 186 -12.09 -22.67 29.46
C CYS A 186 -13.22 -23.04 28.48
N TYR A 187 -14.27 -23.71 28.98
CA TYR A 187 -15.45 -24.02 28.18
C TYR A 187 -16.16 -22.73 27.69
N GLY A 188 -16.36 -21.73 28.56
CA GLY A 188 -16.94 -20.44 28.19
C GLY A 188 -16.18 -19.73 27.07
N LEU A 189 -14.86 -19.69 27.16
CA LEU A 189 -13.98 -19.12 26.11
C LEU A 189 -14.06 -19.91 24.80
N SER A 190 -14.13 -21.24 24.87
CA SER A 190 -14.25 -22.10 23.68
C SER A 190 -15.53 -21.85 22.87
N ARG A 191 -16.60 -21.37 23.53
CA ARG A 191 -17.86 -21.01 22.86
C ARG A 191 -17.75 -19.75 22.00
N LEU A 192 -16.77 -18.89 22.28
CA LEU A 192 -16.50 -17.68 21.51
C LEU A 192 -15.66 -17.96 20.25
N ILE A 193 -15.15 -19.19 20.07
CA ILE A 193 -14.43 -19.59 18.86
C ILE A 193 -15.42 -19.58 17.67
N PRO A 194 -15.12 -18.84 16.58
CA PRO A 194 -15.93 -18.82 15.37
C PRO A 194 -16.07 -20.20 14.73
N ALA A 195 -17.16 -20.42 13.99
CA ALA A 195 -17.38 -21.67 13.27
C ALA A 195 -16.36 -21.87 12.15
N ALA A 196 -15.85 -23.08 12.02
CA ALA A 196 -14.92 -23.48 10.97
C ALA A 196 -15.48 -24.74 10.29
N PRO A 197 -16.04 -24.63 9.06
CA PRO A 197 -16.70 -25.74 8.38
C PRO A 197 -15.80 -26.98 8.24
N ALA A 198 -16.44 -28.15 8.15
CA ALA A 198 -15.76 -29.40 7.92
C ALA A 198 -15.02 -29.36 6.57
N ALA A 199 -13.75 -29.76 6.58
CA ALA A 199 -12.95 -29.82 5.36
C ALA A 199 -13.13 -31.12 4.58
N ALA A 200 -13.53 -32.21 5.27
CA ALA A 200 -13.80 -33.52 4.68
C ALA A 200 -15.04 -34.18 5.33
N PRO A 201 -16.26 -33.70 5.06
CA PRO A 201 -17.49 -34.16 5.73
C PRO A 201 -17.78 -35.67 5.54
N ASP A 202 -17.38 -36.24 4.41
CA ASP A 202 -17.60 -37.66 4.06
C ASP A 202 -16.56 -38.62 4.64
N LEU A 203 -15.60 -38.11 5.44
CA LEU A 203 -14.54 -38.93 6.01
C LEU A 203 -15.08 -40.00 6.97
N LYS A 204 -14.72 -41.27 6.75
CA LYS A 204 -14.99 -42.36 7.69
C LYS A 204 -13.94 -42.38 8.80
N ILE A 205 -14.38 -42.28 10.06
CA ILE A 205 -13.50 -42.30 11.23
C ILE A 205 -13.15 -43.75 11.57
N ASP A 206 -11.86 -44.04 11.65
CA ASP A 206 -11.34 -45.28 12.22
C ASP A 206 -11.15 -45.12 13.73
N TRP A 207 -11.97 -45.85 14.50
CA TRP A 207 -11.94 -45.82 15.96
C TRP A 207 -10.87 -46.74 16.55
N ASN A 208 -10.23 -47.60 15.74
CA ASN A 208 -9.12 -48.40 16.21
C ASN A 208 -7.86 -47.54 16.28
N VAL A 209 -7.36 -47.35 17.51
CA VAL A 209 -6.21 -46.49 17.83
C VAL A 209 -4.96 -46.89 17.04
N ALA A 210 -4.64 -48.17 16.94
CA ALA A 210 -3.42 -48.64 16.29
C ALA A 210 -3.47 -48.42 14.77
N THR A 211 -4.58 -48.79 14.12
CA THR A 211 -4.75 -48.60 12.68
C THR A 211 -4.90 -47.13 12.30
N SER A 212 -5.58 -46.34 13.13
CA SER A 212 -5.73 -44.90 12.95
C SER A 212 -4.38 -44.18 13.04
N THR A 213 -3.59 -44.46 14.08
CA THR A 213 -2.24 -43.88 14.24
C THR A 213 -1.31 -44.33 13.11
N TRP A 214 -1.32 -45.61 12.72
CA TRP A 214 -0.49 -46.10 11.60
C TRP A 214 -0.84 -45.42 10.27
N ARG A 215 -2.14 -45.28 9.95
CA ARG A 215 -2.58 -44.63 8.71
C ARG A 215 -2.15 -43.17 8.63
N VAL A 216 -2.29 -42.43 9.73
CA VAL A 216 -1.91 -41.01 9.77
C VAL A 216 -0.39 -40.85 9.68
N LEU A 217 0.40 -41.75 10.28
CA LEU A 217 1.85 -41.76 10.12
C LEU A 217 2.27 -42.15 8.68
N ALA A 218 1.61 -43.13 8.07
CA ALA A 218 1.86 -43.53 6.69
C ALA A 218 1.54 -42.40 5.70
N ASP A 219 0.44 -41.68 5.90
CA ASP A 219 0.07 -40.50 5.12
C ASP A 219 1.10 -39.38 5.27
N LEU A 220 1.59 -39.14 6.49
CA LEU A 220 2.65 -38.17 6.74
C LEU A 220 3.97 -38.53 6.04
N VAL A 221 4.33 -39.82 6.00
CA VAL A 221 5.56 -40.33 5.35
C VAL A 221 5.47 -40.27 3.83
N ALA A 222 4.26 -40.34 3.25
CA ALA A 222 4.05 -40.24 1.81
C ALA A 222 4.51 -38.88 1.26
N ASP A 223 4.36 -37.80 2.04
CA ASP A 223 4.89 -36.48 1.70
C ASP A 223 6.30 -36.26 2.29
N LYS A 224 7.31 -36.36 1.41
CA LYS A 224 8.73 -36.17 1.76
C LYS A 224 9.02 -34.79 2.37
N ARG A 225 8.25 -33.76 2.05
CA ARG A 225 8.43 -32.40 2.58
C ARG A 225 7.88 -32.33 4.00
N LEU A 226 6.68 -32.87 4.23
CA LEU A 226 6.02 -32.85 5.53
C LEU A 226 6.70 -33.75 6.55
N VAL A 227 7.13 -34.97 6.18
CA VAL A 227 7.82 -35.88 7.11
C VAL A 227 9.12 -35.27 7.65
N ARG A 228 9.88 -34.53 6.82
CA ARG A 228 11.10 -33.84 7.25
C ARG A 228 10.81 -32.77 8.29
N VAL A 229 9.77 -31.97 8.06
CA VAL A 229 9.35 -30.93 9.02
C VAL A 229 8.80 -31.56 10.30
N ALA A 230 8.05 -32.65 10.20
CA ALA A 230 7.54 -33.37 11.35
C ALA A 230 8.67 -33.96 12.21
N LEU A 231 9.72 -34.50 11.59
CA LEU A 231 10.93 -34.95 12.29
C LEU A 231 11.67 -33.79 12.97
N MET A 232 11.80 -32.63 12.31
CA MET A 232 12.36 -31.43 12.92
C MET A 232 11.57 -30.96 14.14
N ASN A 233 10.23 -31.01 14.05
CA ASN A 233 9.36 -30.69 15.19
C ASN A 233 9.48 -31.72 16.32
N ALA A 234 9.54 -33.02 15.99
CA ALA A 234 9.75 -34.06 16.98
C ALA A 234 11.10 -33.91 17.70
N TRP A 235 12.14 -33.44 17.00
CA TRP A 235 13.44 -33.13 17.59
C TRP A 235 13.36 -32.03 18.66
N PHE A 236 12.60 -30.96 18.40
CA PHE A 236 12.34 -29.91 19.40
C PHE A 236 11.75 -30.49 20.69
N TRP A 237 10.70 -31.31 20.55
CA TRP A 237 10.03 -31.92 21.70
C TRP A 237 10.93 -32.89 22.46
N LEU A 238 11.76 -33.67 21.76
CA LEU A 238 12.76 -34.54 22.36
C LEU A 238 13.74 -33.77 23.24
N ILE A 239 14.39 -32.74 22.69
CA ILE A 239 15.38 -31.95 23.43
C ILE A 239 14.72 -31.21 24.59
N GLY A 240 13.56 -30.61 24.38
CA GLY A 240 12.80 -29.94 25.43
C GLY A 240 12.47 -30.88 26.60
N ALA A 241 12.02 -32.11 26.30
CA ALA A 241 11.72 -33.12 27.32
C ALA A 241 12.98 -33.53 28.12
N MET A 242 14.11 -33.76 27.43
CA MET A 242 15.37 -34.16 28.08
C MET A 242 15.93 -33.06 28.98
N ILE A 243 15.96 -31.80 28.51
CA ILE A 243 16.45 -30.66 29.29
C ILE A 243 15.58 -30.43 30.52
N LEU A 244 14.24 -30.47 30.38
CA LEU A 244 13.32 -30.32 31.51
C LEU A 244 13.40 -31.48 32.51
N ALA A 245 13.70 -32.71 32.06
CA ALA A 245 13.92 -33.86 32.93
C ALA A 245 15.23 -33.75 33.74
N ILE A 246 16.28 -33.18 33.14
CA ILE A 246 17.58 -33.00 33.79
C ILE A 246 17.58 -31.78 34.74
N LEU A 247 16.76 -30.77 34.47
CA LEU A 247 16.76 -29.50 35.21
C LEU A 247 16.63 -29.66 36.76
N PRO A 248 15.70 -30.44 37.31
CA PRO A 248 15.60 -30.63 38.76
C PRO A 248 16.85 -31.31 39.36
N LEU A 249 17.43 -32.26 38.64
CA LEU A 249 18.64 -32.97 39.04
C LEU A 249 19.86 -32.04 39.03
N MET A 250 19.99 -31.22 37.99
CA MET A 250 21.04 -30.21 37.88
C MET A 250 20.98 -29.21 39.05
N VAL A 251 19.80 -28.70 39.39
CA VAL A 251 19.63 -27.71 40.46
C VAL A 251 19.82 -28.32 41.85
N LYS A 252 19.19 -29.46 42.14
CA LYS A 252 19.23 -30.07 43.48
C LYS A 252 20.55 -30.81 43.76
N SER A 253 21.03 -31.62 42.81
CA SER A 253 22.16 -32.54 43.04
C SER A 253 23.52 -31.92 42.73
N LEU A 254 23.62 -30.92 41.84
CA LEU A 254 24.91 -30.33 41.44
C LEU A 254 25.11 -28.91 41.97
N LEU A 255 24.06 -28.08 41.98
CA LEU A 255 24.17 -26.65 42.36
C LEU A 255 23.76 -26.35 43.82
N GLY A 256 23.21 -27.34 44.53
CA GLY A 256 22.73 -27.18 45.92
C GLY A 256 21.55 -26.21 46.06
N GLY A 257 20.69 -26.12 45.04
CA GLY A 257 19.51 -25.26 45.02
C GLY A 257 18.23 -25.96 45.52
N GLY A 258 17.36 -25.20 46.19
CA GLY A 258 16.03 -25.67 46.61
C GLY A 258 14.96 -25.57 45.51
N GLU A 259 13.69 -25.77 45.87
CA GLU A 259 12.56 -25.78 44.91
C GLU A 259 12.30 -24.41 44.26
N VAL A 260 12.55 -23.32 44.99
CA VAL A 260 12.47 -21.95 44.47
C VAL A 260 13.50 -21.73 43.36
N ALA A 261 14.69 -22.35 43.45
CA ALA A 261 15.71 -22.29 42.41
C ALA A 261 15.34 -23.06 41.14
N VAL A 262 14.68 -24.23 41.27
CA VAL A 262 14.11 -24.97 40.13
C VAL A 262 13.05 -24.11 39.43
N THR A 263 12.17 -23.49 40.21
CA THR A 263 11.11 -22.61 39.73
C THR A 263 11.68 -21.38 39.01
N TYR A 264 12.78 -20.81 39.50
CA TYR A 264 13.50 -19.73 38.84
C TYR A 264 13.97 -20.13 37.43
N PHE A 265 14.64 -21.28 37.27
CA PHE A 265 15.07 -21.73 35.95
C PHE A 265 13.90 -22.06 35.02
N LEU A 266 12.79 -22.63 35.54
CA LEU A 266 11.57 -22.83 34.77
C LEU A 266 10.96 -21.50 34.30
N ALA A 267 11.01 -20.46 35.14
CA ALA A 267 10.54 -19.13 34.77
C ALA A 267 11.41 -18.49 33.68
N VAL A 268 12.74 -18.58 33.82
CA VAL A 268 13.70 -18.14 32.80
C VAL A 268 13.46 -18.88 31.48
N PHE A 269 13.25 -20.19 31.53
CA PHE A 269 12.98 -21.01 30.36
C PHE A 269 11.67 -20.60 29.66
N ALA A 270 10.58 -20.42 30.39
CA ALA A 270 9.28 -20.05 29.83
C ALA A 270 9.27 -18.64 29.20
N VAL A 271 9.87 -17.65 29.88
CA VAL A 271 10.00 -16.28 29.35
C VAL A 271 10.88 -16.27 28.11
N SER A 272 12.00 -16.99 28.15
CA SER A 272 12.94 -17.09 27.03
C SER A 272 12.35 -17.78 25.80
N ILE A 273 11.51 -18.81 25.97
CA ILE A 273 10.75 -19.38 24.85
C ILE A 273 9.83 -18.32 24.24
N GLY A 274 9.12 -17.53 25.05
CA GLY A 274 8.27 -16.45 24.55
C GLY A 274 9.04 -15.43 23.71
N ILE A 275 10.23 -15.02 24.16
CA ILE A 275 11.14 -14.13 23.41
C ILE A 275 11.60 -14.80 22.10
N GLY A 276 12.05 -16.06 22.17
CA GLY A 276 12.48 -16.83 21.01
C GLY A 276 11.38 -17.02 19.97
N SER A 277 10.15 -17.28 20.42
CA SER A 277 8.96 -17.41 19.55
C SER A 277 8.65 -16.08 18.87
N ALA A 278 8.76 -14.95 19.56
CA ALA A 278 8.57 -13.63 18.97
C ALA A 278 9.64 -13.32 17.91
N ILE A 279 10.90 -13.66 18.17
CA ILE A 279 12.00 -13.52 17.20
C ILE A 279 11.75 -14.43 15.99
N ALA A 280 11.39 -15.69 16.20
CA ALA A 280 11.07 -16.64 15.13
C ALA A 280 9.91 -16.12 14.26
N ALA A 281 8.81 -15.67 14.87
CA ALA A 281 7.69 -15.09 14.12
C ALA A 281 8.07 -13.83 13.33
N TRP A 282 9.01 -13.03 13.82
CA TRP A 282 9.54 -11.88 13.10
C TRP A 282 10.38 -12.30 11.89
N LEU A 283 11.26 -13.30 12.04
CA LEU A 283 12.06 -13.87 10.95
C LEU A 283 11.19 -14.52 9.86
N LEU A 284 10.05 -15.11 10.25
CA LEU A 284 9.13 -15.84 9.37
C LEU A 284 7.97 -15.01 8.83
N ALA A 285 7.83 -13.75 9.23
CA ALA A 285 6.70 -12.93 8.79
C ALA A 285 6.59 -12.98 7.27
N GLY A 286 5.40 -13.20 6.70
CA GLY A 286 5.11 -13.08 5.27
C GLY A 286 5.55 -14.20 4.31
N ARG A 287 6.30 -15.23 4.73
CA ARG A 287 6.47 -16.49 3.96
C ARG A 287 6.95 -17.61 4.87
N VAL A 288 6.78 -18.87 4.48
CA VAL A 288 7.36 -20.00 5.22
C VAL A 288 8.88 -20.05 5.00
N VAL A 289 9.65 -19.83 6.06
CA VAL A 289 11.11 -19.89 6.08
C VAL A 289 11.55 -20.93 7.10
N LEU A 290 12.41 -21.87 6.73
CA LEU A 290 12.88 -22.93 7.62
C LEU A 290 14.34 -22.82 8.05
N LEU A 291 15.14 -21.92 7.46
CA LEU A 291 16.54 -21.71 7.87
C LEU A 291 16.76 -21.49 9.39
N PRO A 292 15.86 -20.85 10.16
CA PRO A 292 16.02 -20.74 11.60
C PRO A 292 16.07 -22.08 12.33
N VAL A 293 15.49 -23.15 11.77
CA VAL A 293 15.47 -24.50 12.38
C VAL A 293 16.88 -25.07 12.56
N PRO A 294 17.70 -25.27 11.51
CA PRO A 294 19.08 -25.76 11.68
C PRO A 294 19.95 -24.79 12.47
N VAL A 295 19.72 -23.47 12.38
CA VAL A 295 20.43 -22.47 13.20
C VAL A 295 20.10 -22.65 14.68
N GLY A 296 18.82 -22.82 15.02
CA GLY A 296 18.37 -23.12 16.38
C GLY A 296 18.97 -24.41 16.91
N THR A 297 18.99 -25.48 16.10
CA THR A 297 19.61 -26.76 16.50
C THR A 297 21.12 -26.63 16.72
N PHE A 298 21.81 -25.82 15.92
CA PHE A 298 23.22 -25.53 16.13
C PHE A 298 23.45 -24.73 17.42
N LEU A 299 22.61 -23.72 17.71
CA LEU A 299 22.67 -22.98 18.97
C LEU A 299 22.37 -23.88 20.18
N LEU A 300 21.44 -24.84 20.07
CA LEU A 300 21.21 -25.86 21.09
C LEU A 300 22.50 -26.66 21.38
N ALA A 301 23.27 -27.02 20.35
CA ALA A 301 24.54 -27.72 20.53
C ALA A 301 25.54 -26.87 21.34
N ILE A 302 25.64 -25.57 21.04
CA ILE A 302 26.54 -24.64 21.73
C ILE A 302 26.14 -24.51 23.20
N PHE A 303 24.87 -24.20 23.49
CA PHE A 303 24.44 -23.99 24.87
C PHE A 303 24.43 -25.28 25.69
N CYS A 304 24.16 -26.45 25.08
CA CYS A 304 24.33 -27.75 25.76
C CYS A 304 25.80 -27.98 26.16
N LEU A 305 26.74 -27.64 25.28
CA LEU A 305 28.17 -27.76 25.58
C LEU A 305 28.59 -26.79 26.69
N ASP A 306 28.16 -25.53 26.61
CA ASP A 306 28.51 -24.51 27.60
C ASP A 306 27.94 -24.86 28.99
N THR A 307 26.70 -25.36 29.02
CA THR A 307 26.07 -25.89 30.24
C THR A 307 26.91 -27.03 30.82
N ALA A 308 27.33 -27.98 29.98
CA ALA A 308 28.13 -29.13 30.43
C ALA A 308 29.49 -28.71 30.99
N LEU A 309 30.18 -27.80 30.31
CA LEU A 309 31.48 -27.27 30.74
C LEU A 309 31.35 -26.50 32.05
N THR A 310 30.31 -25.67 32.17
CA THR A 310 30.04 -24.91 33.39
C THR A 310 29.74 -25.85 34.56
N LEU A 311 28.90 -26.86 34.37
CA LEU A 311 28.61 -27.84 35.43
C LEU A 311 29.82 -28.67 35.84
N ASN A 312 30.74 -28.96 34.91
CA ASN A 312 31.97 -29.69 35.22
C ASN A 312 32.99 -28.84 36.02
N GLY A 313 32.90 -27.51 35.94
CA GLY A 313 33.74 -26.57 36.70
C GLY A 313 33.21 -26.21 38.08
N VAL A 314 31.97 -26.57 38.42
CA VAL A 314 31.34 -26.22 39.71
C VAL A 314 31.60 -27.33 40.74
N SER A 315 32.15 -26.96 41.89
CA SER A 315 32.34 -27.87 43.04
C SER A 315 31.03 -28.03 43.83
N HIS A 316 30.80 -29.21 44.41
CA HIS A 316 29.61 -29.49 45.21
C HIS A 316 29.50 -28.49 46.36
N SER A 317 28.47 -27.65 46.31
CA SER A 317 28.27 -26.54 47.26
C SER A 317 27.18 -26.91 48.25
N MET A 318 27.35 -26.55 49.53
CA MET A 318 26.29 -26.73 50.56
C MET A 318 24.95 -26.13 50.11
N PRO A 319 23.79 -26.60 50.59
CA PRO A 319 22.48 -26.06 50.16
C PRO A 319 22.37 -24.54 50.39
N ALA A 320 21.87 -23.79 49.41
CA ALA A 320 21.63 -22.34 49.57
C ALA A 320 20.41 -22.09 50.47
N ALA A 321 20.50 -21.14 51.41
CA ALA A 321 19.38 -20.81 52.28
C ALA A 321 18.37 -19.87 51.60
N THR A 322 18.84 -19.00 50.70
CA THR A 322 18.00 -18.04 49.98
C THR A 322 18.23 -18.08 48.46
N LEU A 323 17.24 -17.60 47.69
CA LEU A 323 17.37 -17.45 46.23
C LEU A 323 18.49 -16.46 45.84
N GLY A 324 18.70 -15.41 46.64
CA GLY A 324 19.77 -14.43 46.42
C GLY A 324 21.16 -15.06 46.57
N GLU A 325 21.36 -15.88 47.61
CA GLU A 325 22.59 -16.66 47.78
C GLU A 325 22.80 -17.68 46.66
N PHE A 326 21.72 -18.31 46.18
CA PHE A 326 21.80 -19.25 45.06
C PHE A 326 22.24 -18.56 43.76
N ILE A 327 21.64 -17.41 43.42
CA ILE A 327 21.98 -16.66 42.20
C ILE A 327 23.41 -16.12 42.25
N ALA A 328 23.90 -15.75 43.44
CA ALA A 328 25.26 -15.24 43.63
C ALA A 328 26.36 -16.33 43.53
N ARG A 329 26.00 -17.61 43.42
CA ARG A 329 26.98 -18.70 43.27
C ARG A 329 27.67 -18.64 41.91
N ASP A 330 28.93 -19.04 41.93
CA ASP A 330 29.71 -19.17 40.71
C ASP A 330 29.06 -20.17 39.74
N GLY A 331 29.05 -19.83 38.45
CA GLY A 331 28.37 -20.60 37.40
C GLY A 331 26.85 -20.42 37.26
N VAL A 332 26.10 -19.99 38.29
CA VAL A 332 24.61 -19.92 38.21
C VAL A 332 24.12 -18.84 37.25
N LEU A 333 24.79 -17.69 37.19
CA LEU A 333 24.45 -16.64 36.21
C LEU A 333 24.71 -17.10 34.77
N ARG A 334 25.81 -17.83 34.53
CA ARG A 334 26.14 -18.38 33.21
C ARG A 334 25.12 -19.45 32.80
N LEU A 335 24.77 -20.36 33.71
CA LEU A 335 23.71 -21.35 33.48
C LEU A 335 22.34 -20.71 33.25
N THR A 336 22.07 -19.54 33.83
CA THR A 336 20.84 -18.77 33.54
C THR A 336 20.83 -18.33 32.07
N ILE A 337 21.95 -17.82 31.57
CA ILE A 337 22.12 -17.43 30.16
C ILE A 337 22.01 -18.66 29.26
N ASP A 338 22.63 -19.78 29.63
CA ASP A 338 22.56 -21.02 28.86
C ASP A 338 21.14 -21.57 28.79
N MET A 339 20.41 -21.57 29.90
CA MET A 339 19.01 -22.01 29.94
C MET A 339 18.12 -21.10 29.09
N ALA A 340 18.36 -19.79 29.12
CA ALA A 340 17.68 -18.85 28.24
C ALA A 340 18.03 -19.08 26.76
N GLY A 341 19.30 -19.36 26.46
CA GLY A 341 19.81 -19.69 25.14
C GLY A 341 19.19 -20.98 24.58
N LEU A 342 19.12 -22.05 25.38
CA LEU A 342 18.45 -23.31 25.04
C LEU A 342 16.96 -23.09 24.72
N ALA A 343 16.27 -22.34 25.56
CA ALA A 343 14.86 -21.98 25.38
C ALA A 343 14.62 -21.19 24.08
N ILE A 344 15.38 -20.12 23.85
CA ILE A 344 15.27 -19.30 22.63
C ILE A 344 15.56 -20.14 21.38
N SER A 345 16.59 -20.99 21.44
CA SER A 345 16.98 -21.86 20.35
C SER A 345 15.90 -22.89 20.02
N GLY A 346 15.26 -23.47 21.03
CA GLY A 346 14.10 -24.37 20.85
C GLY A 346 12.95 -23.71 20.11
N ALA A 347 12.66 -22.44 20.39
CA ALA A 347 11.59 -21.71 19.71
C ALA A 347 11.85 -21.51 18.20
N PHE A 348 13.11 -21.49 17.76
CA PHE A 348 13.49 -21.45 16.34
C PHE A 348 13.19 -22.75 15.60
N LEU A 349 12.95 -23.86 16.32
CA LEU A 349 12.47 -25.11 15.73
C LEU A 349 10.94 -25.13 15.73
N ALA A 350 10.31 -24.81 16.86
CA ALA A 350 8.86 -24.95 17.05
C ALA A 350 8.04 -24.07 16.09
N VAL A 351 8.28 -22.75 16.08
CA VAL A 351 7.44 -21.81 15.31
C VAL A 351 7.53 -22.07 13.78
N PRO A 352 8.73 -22.29 13.20
CA PRO A 352 8.83 -22.51 11.76
C PRO A 352 8.26 -23.84 11.29
N THR A 353 8.47 -24.91 12.05
CA THR A 353 8.00 -26.24 11.67
C THR A 353 6.48 -26.33 11.72
N PHE A 354 5.82 -25.79 12.74
CA PHE A 354 4.35 -25.73 12.79
C PHE A 354 3.76 -24.85 11.68
N THR A 355 4.37 -23.69 11.40
CA THR A 355 3.93 -22.82 10.30
C THR A 355 4.01 -23.54 8.95
N ALA A 356 5.10 -24.26 8.71
CA ALA A 356 5.27 -25.07 7.50
C ALA A 356 4.25 -26.21 7.41
N LEU A 357 4.03 -26.97 8.49
CA LEU A 357 3.04 -28.05 8.52
C LEU A 357 1.62 -27.54 8.22
N GLN A 358 1.25 -26.39 8.78
CA GLN A 358 -0.07 -25.76 8.54
C GLN A 358 -0.25 -25.27 7.11
N THR A 359 0.79 -24.64 6.56
CA THR A 359 0.73 -23.99 5.24
C THR A 359 0.84 -25.00 4.10
N TRP A 360 1.63 -26.06 4.27
CA TRP A 360 1.88 -27.05 3.23
C TRP A 360 0.91 -28.23 3.25
N SER A 361 0.13 -28.40 4.32
CA SER A 361 -0.90 -29.44 4.35
C SER A 361 -2.18 -28.96 3.67
N ASP A 362 -2.72 -29.82 2.81
CA ASP A 362 -4.00 -29.60 2.14
C ASP A 362 -5.13 -29.47 3.16
N ALA A 363 -6.13 -28.64 2.85
CA ALA A 363 -7.16 -28.26 3.82
C ALA A 363 -7.99 -29.46 4.32
N ASP A 364 -8.16 -30.50 3.50
CA ASP A 364 -8.96 -31.70 3.73
C ASP A 364 -8.31 -32.73 4.68
N CYS A 365 -6.99 -32.68 4.82
CA CYS A 365 -6.20 -33.60 5.65
C CYS A 365 -5.27 -32.90 6.65
N ARG A 366 -5.37 -31.57 6.76
CA ARG A 366 -4.50 -30.74 7.60
C ARG A 366 -4.48 -31.19 9.05
N ALA A 367 -5.65 -31.41 9.68
CA ALA A 367 -5.66 -31.76 11.09
C ALA A 367 -5.11 -33.18 11.33
N ARG A 368 -5.35 -34.11 10.40
CA ARG A 368 -4.72 -35.45 10.44
C ARG A 368 -3.20 -35.40 10.30
N ARG A 369 -2.65 -34.63 9.36
CA ARG A 369 -1.18 -34.49 9.20
C ARG A 369 -0.51 -33.87 10.44
N ILE A 370 -1.18 -32.89 11.08
CA ILE A 370 -0.75 -32.35 12.38
C ILE A 370 -0.83 -33.42 13.48
N ALA A 371 -1.91 -34.21 13.52
CA ALA A 371 -2.07 -35.30 14.47
C ALA A 371 -0.96 -36.36 14.35
N GLY A 372 -0.55 -36.70 13.13
CA GLY A 372 0.58 -37.59 12.86
C GLY A 372 1.89 -37.05 13.38
N THR A 373 2.12 -35.75 13.20
CA THR A 373 3.30 -35.07 13.75
C THR A 373 3.32 -35.12 15.27
N ASN A 374 2.19 -34.90 15.93
CA ASN A 374 2.08 -35.00 17.40
C ASN A 374 2.34 -36.43 17.90
N ALA A 375 1.80 -37.43 17.21
CA ALA A 375 2.02 -38.84 17.56
C ALA A 375 3.50 -39.23 17.39
N LEU A 376 4.13 -38.80 16.29
CA LEU A 376 5.57 -38.98 16.06
C LEU A 376 6.42 -38.31 17.14
N GLY A 377 6.08 -37.08 17.52
CA GLY A 377 6.73 -36.35 18.60
C GLY A 377 6.63 -37.08 19.93
N ALA A 378 5.43 -37.52 20.31
CA ALA A 378 5.21 -38.25 21.56
C ALA A 378 5.99 -39.59 21.59
N ALA A 379 6.08 -40.30 20.46
CA ALA A 379 6.84 -41.55 20.36
C ALA A 379 8.34 -41.30 20.57
N ILE A 380 8.89 -40.30 19.89
CA ILE A 380 10.31 -39.93 20.00
C ILE A 380 10.64 -39.41 21.41
N MET A 381 9.79 -38.58 22.02
CA MET A 381 9.96 -38.13 23.41
C MET A 381 10.00 -39.31 24.38
N THR A 382 9.10 -40.28 24.22
CA THR A 382 9.01 -41.46 25.09
C THR A 382 10.29 -42.30 24.99
N LEU A 383 10.75 -42.57 23.76
CA LEU A 383 12.01 -43.27 23.52
C LEU A 383 13.22 -42.52 24.09
N GLY A 384 13.27 -41.20 23.94
CA GLY A 384 14.32 -40.35 24.50
C GLY A 384 14.35 -40.33 26.02
N GLY A 385 13.18 -40.28 26.66
CA GLY A 385 13.05 -40.38 28.12
C GLY A 385 13.52 -41.73 28.66
N LEU A 386 13.18 -42.83 27.97
CA LEU A 386 13.67 -44.17 28.31
C LEU A 386 15.19 -44.28 28.13
N ALA A 387 15.73 -43.71 27.05
CA ALA A 387 17.18 -43.68 26.82
C ALA A 387 17.91 -42.86 27.90
N LEU A 388 17.34 -41.72 28.33
CA LEU A 388 17.87 -40.91 29.42
C LEU A 388 17.86 -41.68 30.75
N ALA A 389 16.74 -42.31 31.09
CA ALA A 389 16.62 -43.12 32.31
C ALA A 389 17.61 -44.31 32.29
N GLY A 390 17.76 -44.98 31.16
CA GLY A 390 18.75 -46.05 30.97
C GLY A 390 20.18 -45.55 31.11
N ALA A 391 20.52 -44.39 30.54
CA ALA A 391 21.85 -43.79 30.69
C ALA A 391 22.16 -43.43 32.15
N GLN A 392 21.18 -42.91 32.89
CA GLN A 392 21.32 -42.62 34.32
C GLN A 392 21.46 -43.90 35.16
N TYR A 393 20.72 -44.95 34.82
CA TYR A 393 20.87 -46.27 35.45
C TYR A 393 22.26 -46.86 35.24
N LEU A 394 22.88 -46.63 34.07
CA LEU A 394 24.25 -47.01 33.76
C LEU A 394 25.31 -46.08 34.40
N GLY A 395 24.91 -45.09 35.20
CA GLY A 395 25.82 -44.19 35.92
C GLY A 395 26.34 -43.01 35.11
N ALA A 396 25.75 -42.68 33.95
CA ALA A 396 26.16 -41.51 33.18
C ALA A 396 25.88 -40.20 33.92
N SER A 397 26.89 -39.34 34.05
CA SER A 397 26.75 -38.03 34.70
C SER A 397 25.95 -37.05 33.83
N VAL A 398 25.29 -36.08 34.47
CA VAL A 398 24.54 -35.02 33.77
C VAL A 398 25.41 -34.25 32.77
N PRO A 399 26.66 -33.83 33.09
CA PRO A 399 27.56 -33.22 32.11
C PRO A 399 27.85 -34.13 30.90
N ALA A 400 28.06 -35.44 31.11
CA ALA A 400 28.31 -36.38 30.01
C ALA A 400 27.10 -36.50 29.07
N ILE A 401 25.89 -36.52 29.64
CA ILE A 401 24.63 -36.51 28.87
C ILE A 401 24.50 -35.22 28.04
N LEU A 402 24.84 -34.06 28.61
CA LEU A 402 24.79 -32.78 27.90
C LEU A 402 25.85 -32.67 26.79
N VAL A 403 27.05 -33.22 26.98
CA VAL A 403 28.08 -33.30 25.91
C VAL A 403 27.58 -34.20 24.77
N PHE A 404 27.00 -35.36 25.08
CA PHE A 404 26.41 -36.23 24.08
C PHE A 404 25.29 -35.52 23.30
N LEU A 405 24.39 -34.83 24.01
CA LEU A 405 23.34 -34.01 23.39
C LEU A 405 23.91 -32.89 22.53
N SER A 406 25.01 -32.27 22.92
CA SER A 406 25.69 -31.25 22.10
C SER A 406 26.18 -31.84 20.78
N ALA A 407 26.94 -32.94 20.84
CA ALA A 407 27.46 -33.61 19.64
C ALA A 407 26.33 -34.08 18.71
N LEU A 408 25.26 -34.64 19.30
CA LEU A 408 24.10 -35.09 18.56
C LEU A 408 23.35 -33.92 17.90
N ASN A 409 23.15 -32.80 18.60
CA ASN A 409 22.54 -31.60 18.01
C ASN A 409 23.39 -31.01 16.88
N LEU A 410 24.73 -31.06 16.98
CA LEU A 410 25.61 -30.60 15.91
C LEU A 410 25.43 -31.43 14.62
N VAL A 411 25.41 -32.77 14.75
CA VAL A 411 25.17 -33.68 13.62
C VAL A 411 23.78 -33.45 13.03
N VAL A 412 22.76 -33.32 13.88
CA VAL A 412 21.39 -33.09 13.43
C VAL A 412 21.24 -31.72 12.78
N ALA A 413 21.90 -30.67 13.26
CA ALA A 413 21.89 -29.35 12.62
C ALA A 413 22.45 -29.39 11.20
N ILE A 414 23.56 -30.11 10.98
CA ILE A 414 24.15 -30.32 9.66
C ILE A 414 23.19 -31.12 8.77
N ALA A 415 22.60 -32.22 9.28
CA ALA A 415 21.63 -33.01 8.54
C ALA A 415 20.38 -32.18 8.17
N MET A 416 19.85 -31.38 9.10
CA MET A 416 18.72 -30.48 8.87
C MET A 416 19.02 -29.45 7.77
N LEU A 417 20.25 -28.92 7.72
CA LEU A 417 20.67 -27.97 6.69
C LEU A 417 20.78 -28.62 5.30
N VAL A 418 21.32 -29.85 5.22
CA VAL A 418 21.47 -30.60 3.96
C VAL A 418 20.12 -31.06 3.40
N PHE A 419 19.21 -31.52 4.27
CA PHE A 419 17.89 -32.03 3.87
C PHE A 419 16.77 -30.99 3.95
N LEU A 420 17.11 -29.71 4.16
CA LEU A 420 16.15 -28.62 4.30
C LEU A 420 15.21 -28.57 3.08
N PRO A 421 13.88 -28.60 3.28
CA PRO A 421 12.95 -28.57 2.15
C PRO A 421 12.89 -27.23 1.41
N THR A 422 13.36 -26.15 2.04
CA THR A 422 13.49 -24.81 1.45
C THR A 422 14.93 -24.55 1.01
N ASN A 423 15.12 -23.59 0.11
CA ASN A 423 16.47 -23.15 -0.27
C ASN A 423 17.06 -22.25 0.84
N PRO A 424 18.13 -22.68 1.56
CA PRO A 424 18.66 -21.95 2.71
C PRO A 424 19.19 -20.56 2.34
N MET A 425 19.77 -20.39 1.15
CA MET A 425 20.24 -19.08 0.69
C MET A 425 19.08 -18.14 0.41
N ARG A 426 17.99 -18.63 -0.19
CA ARG A 426 16.79 -17.83 -0.44
C ARG A 426 16.11 -17.43 0.88
N ASP A 427 16.08 -18.34 1.84
CA ASP A 427 15.59 -18.09 3.21
C ASP A 427 16.42 -16.99 3.87
N ALA A 428 17.76 -17.06 3.79
CA ALA A 428 18.67 -16.04 4.30
C ALA A 428 18.43 -14.67 3.66
N VAL A 429 18.28 -14.62 2.32
CA VAL A 429 17.96 -13.38 1.60
C VAL A 429 16.61 -12.82 2.04
N SER A 430 15.58 -13.65 2.21
CA SER A 430 14.27 -13.19 2.70
C SER A 430 14.36 -12.60 4.11
N ILE A 431 15.05 -13.28 5.03
CA ILE A 431 15.31 -12.79 6.38
C ILE A 431 16.07 -11.47 6.34
N LEU A 432 17.11 -11.35 5.51
CA LEU A 432 17.92 -10.14 5.38
C LEU A 432 17.07 -8.94 4.92
N TYR A 433 16.30 -9.11 3.85
CA TYR A 433 15.44 -8.04 3.34
C TYR A 433 14.43 -7.59 4.39
N ARG A 434 13.77 -8.54 5.07
CA ARG A 434 12.77 -8.23 6.12
C ARG A 434 13.41 -7.55 7.32
N SER A 435 14.55 -8.05 7.79
CA SER A 435 15.25 -7.55 8.98
C SER A 435 15.77 -6.14 8.78
N ILE A 436 16.39 -5.89 7.62
CA ILE A 436 17.03 -4.62 7.30
C ILE A 436 16.03 -3.59 6.79
N PHE A 437 15.17 -3.97 5.84
CA PHE A 437 14.30 -3.05 5.13
C PHE A 437 12.85 -3.05 5.61
N ARG A 438 12.49 -3.84 6.64
CA ARG A 438 11.13 -3.92 7.19
C ARG A 438 10.09 -4.09 6.08
N VAL A 439 10.34 -5.05 5.19
CA VAL A 439 9.55 -5.28 3.98
C VAL A 439 8.10 -5.58 4.34
N GLU A 440 7.18 -4.79 3.80
CA GLU A 440 5.74 -5.05 3.83
C GLU A 440 5.28 -5.47 2.44
N ILE A 441 4.62 -6.62 2.34
CA ILE A 441 4.09 -7.15 1.09
C ILE A 441 2.56 -7.16 1.20
N SER A 442 1.89 -6.65 0.17
CA SER A 442 0.44 -6.65 0.03
C SER A 442 0.05 -7.31 -1.29
N GLY A 443 -1.02 -8.11 -1.30
CA GLY A 443 -1.51 -8.82 -2.48
C GLY A 443 -0.78 -10.12 -2.81
N LEU A 444 -0.19 -10.82 -1.83
CA LEU A 444 0.49 -12.10 -2.07
C LEU A 444 -0.43 -13.15 -2.69
N GLU A 445 -1.71 -13.14 -2.30
CA GLU A 445 -2.78 -13.98 -2.84
C GLU A 445 -2.96 -13.84 -4.37
N ASN A 446 -2.56 -12.70 -4.95
CA ASN A 446 -2.65 -12.48 -6.39
C ASN A 446 -1.62 -13.30 -7.18
N LEU A 447 -0.53 -13.74 -6.53
CA LEU A 447 0.43 -14.67 -7.13
C LEU A 447 -0.19 -16.07 -7.32
N GLU A 448 -1.02 -16.51 -6.38
CA GLU A 448 -1.73 -17.79 -6.47
C GLU A 448 -2.82 -17.74 -7.55
N LYS A 449 -3.60 -16.63 -7.61
CA LYS A 449 -4.60 -16.38 -8.67
C LYS A 449 -4.00 -16.41 -10.08
N ALA A 450 -2.73 -16.04 -10.23
CA ALA A 450 -2.07 -15.95 -11.53
C ALA A 450 -1.67 -17.31 -12.12
N GLY A 451 -1.79 -18.40 -11.34
CA GLY A 451 -1.49 -19.76 -11.77
C GLY A 451 0.00 -20.13 -11.69
N PRO A 452 0.40 -21.25 -12.32
CA PRO A 452 1.72 -21.85 -12.09
C PRO A 452 2.90 -21.13 -12.77
N ALA A 453 2.64 -20.37 -13.85
CA ALA A 453 3.67 -19.74 -14.70
C ALA A 453 3.34 -18.28 -15.10
N PRO A 454 3.12 -17.36 -14.13
CA PRO A 454 2.84 -15.97 -14.44
C PRO A 454 4.08 -15.19 -14.90
N VAL A 455 3.84 -14.09 -15.60
CA VAL A 455 4.83 -13.05 -15.89
C VAL A 455 4.75 -11.98 -14.81
N LEU A 456 5.73 -11.95 -13.91
CA LEU A 456 5.83 -10.94 -12.85
C LEU A 456 6.48 -9.68 -13.44
N ALA A 457 5.68 -8.64 -13.67
CA ALA A 457 6.10 -7.37 -14.25
C ALA A 457 6.35 -6.34 -13.15
N LEU A 458 7.64 -6.07 -12.85
CA LEU A 458 8.04 -5.16 -11.77
C LEU A 458 8.56 -3.81 -12.29
N ASN A 459 8.29 -2.72 -11.56
CA ASN A 459 9.07 -1.49 -11.74
C ASN A 459 10.52 -1.71 -11.27
N HIS A 460 11.45 -0.93 -11.82
CA HIS A 460 12.88 -1.12 -11.52
C HIS A 460 13.53 0.12 -10.89
N VAL A 461 13.65 0.11 -9.57
CA VAL A 461 14.07 1.23 -8.72
C VAL A 461 15.49 1.10 -8.13
N SER A 462 16.01 -0.10 -7.95
CA SER A 462 17.31 -0.37 -7.32
C SER A 462 17.94 -1.69 -7.80
N LEU A 463 19.27 -1.80 -7.67
CA LEU A 463 19.98 -3.07 -7.89
C LEU A 463 19.53 -4.19 -6.93
N LEU A 464 18.87 -3.83 -5.82
CA LEU A 464 18.32 -4.75 -4.84
C LEU A 464 16.99 -5.40 -5.29
N ASP A 465 16.34 -4.89 -6.33
CA ASP A 465 15.00 -5.33 -6.72
C ASP A 465 14.95 -6.81 -7.11
N ALA A 466 15.97 -7.31 -7.81
CA ALA A 466 16.03 -8.71 -8.21
C ALA A 466 16.15 -9.65 -7.01
N GLY A 467 16.93 -9.25 -5.99
CA GLY A 467 17.04 -9.97 -4.73
C GLY A 467 15.73 -9.98 -3.94
N LEU A 468 14.99 -8.88 -3.96
CA LEU A 468 13.65 -8.81 -3.36
C LEU A 468 12.63 -9.65 -4.13
N ALA A 469 12.63 -9.59 -5.46
CA ALA A 469 11.75 -10.37 -6.33
C ALA A 469 11.94 -11.88 -6.14
N LEU A 470 13.18 -12.34 -5.89
CA LEU A 470 13.47 -13.71 -5.50
C LEU A 470 12.69 -14.13 -4.25
N THR A 471 12.33 -13.22 -3.36
CA THR A 471 11.65 -13.57 -2.09
C THR A 471 10.13 -13.60 -2.20
N LEU A 472 9.55 -13.19 -3.34
CA LEU A 472 8.10 -13.01 -3.50
C LEU A 472 7.33 -14.29 -3.82
N SER A 473 7.94 -15.24 -4.53
CA SER A 473 7.33 -16.53 -4.89
C SER A 473 7.91 -17.68 -4.06
N ASP A 474 7.21 -18.81 -3.99
CA ASP A 474 7.76 -20.06 -3.44
C ASP A 474 8.52 -20.88 -4.50
N ARG A 475 8.18 -20.72 -5.79
CA ARG A 475 8.93 -21.32 -6.90
C ARG A 475 10.15 -20.48 -7.23
N THR A 476 11.20 -21.10 -7.75
CA THR A 476 12.38 -20.36 -8.26
C THR A 476 11.98 -19.71 -9.58
N PRO A 477 11.88 -18.37 -9.66
CA PRO A 477 11.53 -17.73 -10.91
C PRO A 477 12.74 -17.60 -11.81
N THR A 478 12.48 -17.61 -13.11
CA THR A 478 13.49 -17.28 -14.12
C THR A 478 13.53 -15.77 -14.34
N PHE A 479 14.71 -15.18 -14.27
CA PHE A 479 14.94 -13.74 -14.42
C PHE A 479 15.40 -13.43 -15.84
N ALA A 480 14.67 -12.55 -16.51
CA ALA A 480 15.16 -11.83 -17.68
C ALA A 480 16.19 -10.78 -17.23
N ILE A 481 17.48 -11.03 -17.45
CA ILE A 481 18.57 -10.12 -17.05
C ILE A 481 19.26 -9.57 -18.29
N ASP A 482 19.65 -8.30 -18.26
CA ASP A 482 20.49 -7.72 -19.31
C ASP A 482 21.82 -8.48 -19.46
N TYR A 483 22.24 -8.70 -20.71
CA TYR A 483 23.42 -9.48 -21.06
C TYR A 483 24.72 -8.93 -20.46
N ASP A 484 24.90 -7.61 -20.38
CA ASP A 484 26.13 -7.00 -19.86
C ASP A 484 26.14 -6.98 -18.33
N ILE A 485 24.96 -6.81 -17.71
CA ILE A 485 24.82 -6.93 -16.25
C ILE A 485 25.16 -8.36 -15.81
N ALA A 486 24.70 -9.39 -16.52
CA ALA A 486 24.98 -10.79 -16.20
C ALA A 486 26.48 -11.13 -16.18
N LYS A 487 27.31 -10.41 -16.93
CA LYS A 487 28.78 -10.63 -16.97
C LYS A 487 29.52 -10.06 -15.76
N ARG A 488 28.92 -9.12 -15.02
CA ARG A 488 29.59 -8.43 -13.91
C ARG A 488 29.93 -9.42 -12.79
N TRP A 489 31.15 -9.32 -12.27
CA TRP A 489 31.67 -10.26 -11.28
C TRP A 489 30.80 -10.36 -10.02
N TRP A 490 30.24 -9.24 -9.56
CA TRP A 490 29.38 -9.17 -8.37
C TRP A 490 27.96 -9.72 -8.59
N VAL A 491 27.53 -9.95 -9.83
CA VAL A 491 26.23 -10.55 -10.17
C VAL A 491 26.32 -12.09 -10.17
N ARG A 492 27.51 -12.65 -10.39
CA ARG A 492 27.72 -14.10 -10.47
C ARG A 492 27.19 -14.89 -9.27
N PRO A 493 27.33 -14.43 -8.00
CA PRO A 493 26.73 -15.12 -6.85
C PRO A 493 25.20 -15.20 -6.95
N PHE A 494 24.53 -14.14 -7.43
CA PHE A 494 23.08 -14.12 -7.64
C PHE A 494 22.64 -15.10 -8.72
N LEU A 495 23.41 -15.24 -9.81
CA LEU A 495 23.12 -16.20 -10.89
C LEU A 495 23.17 -17.67 -10.44
N ARG A 496 23.79 -17.97 -9.30
CA ARG A 496 23.75 -19.32 -8.69
C ARG A 496 22.47 -19.56 -7.89
N LEU A 497 21.76 -18.51 -7.51
CA LEU A 497 20.56 -18.54 -6.66
C LEU A 497 19.26 -18.43 -7.46
N ALA A 498 19.34 -17.90 -8.67
CA ALA A 498 18.23 -17.64 -9.56
C ALA A 498 18.46 -18.31 -10.91
N ASN A 499 17.39 -18.81 -11.53
CA ASN A 499 17.46 -19.13 -12.95
C ASN A 499 17.58 -17.80 -13.69
N ALA A 500 18.67 -17.57 -14.41
CA ALA A 500 18.88 -16.32 -15.12
C ALA A 500 18.99 -16.58 -16.61
N LEU A 501 18.22 -15.82 -17.38
CA LEU A 501 18.27 -15.82 -18.83
C LEU A 501 18.84 -14.47 -19.29
N PRO A 502 20.12 -14.42 -19.72
CA PRO A 502 20.72 -13.21 -20.26
C PRO A 502 20.05 -12.84 -21.59
N ILE A 503 19.54 -11.62 -21.70
CA ILE A 503 18.83 -11.12 -22.86
C ILE A 503 19.61 -9.98 -23.48
N ASN A 504 19.78 -10.08 -24.79
CA ASN A 504 20.20 -8.95 -25.59
C ASN A 504 18.98 -8.45 -26.41
N PRO A 505 18.45 -7.26 -26.13
CA PRO A 505 17.30 -6.70 -26.84
C PRO A 505 17.49 -6.57 -28.36
N SER A 506 18.74 -6.52 -28.84
CA SER A 506 19.06 -6.45 -30.27
C SER A 506 18.92 -7.78 -31.01
N LYS A 507 18.77 -8.92 -30.30
CA LYS A 507 18.69 -10.27 -30.89
C LYS A 507 17.29 -10.88 -30.75
N PRO A 508 16.56 -11.17 -31.86
CA PRO A 508 15.22 -11.76 -31.82
C PRO A 508 15.11 -13.13 -31.12
N MET A 509 16.21 -13.88 -31.01
CA MET A 509 16.23 -15.20 -30.36
C MET A 509 15.96 -15.14 -28.86
N ALA A 510 16.21 -14.00 -28.21
CA ALA A 510 16.00 -13.85 -26.77
C ALA A 510 14.52 -13.92 -26.36
N THR A 511 13.61 -13.33 -27.16
CA THR A 511 12.16 -13.43 -26.91
C THR A 511 11.65 -14.87 -27.06
N ARG A 512 12.22 -15.66 -27.99
CA ARG A 512 11.84 -17.08 -28.15
C ARG A 512 12.24 -17.94 -26.94
N ALA A 513 13.42 -17.68 -26.35
CA ALA A 513 13.86 -18.37 -25.15
C ALA A 513 12.95 -18.05 -23.94
N LEU A 514 12.52 -16.80 -23.80
CA LEU A 514 11.54 -16.41 -22.78
C LEU A 514 10.19 -17.10 -22.96
N ILE A 515 9.68 -17.17 -24.20
CA ILE A 515 8.42 -17.86 -24.50
C ILE A 515 8.51 -19.34 -24.09
N ARG A 516 9.61 -20.02 -24.44
CA ARG A 516 9.81 -21.43 -24.06
C ARG A 516 9.86 -21.63 -22.54
N THR A 517 10.45 -20.71 -21.80
CA THR A 517 10.56 -20.75 -20.34
C THR A 517 9.18 -20.67 -19.67
N VAL A 518 8.32 -19.76 -20.15
CA VAL A 518 6.95 -19.65 -19.63
C VAL A 518 6.11 -20.88 -20.03
N GLN A 519 6.28 -21.38 -21.26
CA GLN A 519 5.62 -22.59 -21.74
C GLN A 519 6.04 -23.86 -20.98
N SER A 520 7.26 -23.92 -20.45
CA SER A 520 7.69 -25.03 -19.58
C SER A 520 7.11 -24.97 -18.17
N GLY A 521 6.25 -23.99 -17.87
CA GLY A 521 5.57 -23.88 -16.58
C GLY A 521 6.37 -23.11 -15.52
N GLU A 522 7.44 -22.40 -15.90
CA GLU A 522 8.23 -21.61 -14.97
C GLU A 522 7.74 -20.14 -14.88
N PRO A 523 7.62 -19.57 -13.67
CA PRO A 523 7.31 -18.15 -13.53
C PRO A 523 8.46 -17.28 -14.03
N LEU A 524 8.12 -16.22 -14.76
CA LEU A 524 9.09 -15.30 -15.35
C LEU A 524 9.07 -13.96 -14.62
N VAL A 525 10.22 -13.54 -14.08
CA VAL A 525 10.42 -12.18 -13.58
C VAL A 525 10.98 -11.30 -14.70
N ILE A 526 10.27 -10.21 -14.97
CA ILE A 526 10.69 -9.21 -15.95
C ILE A 526 10.57 -7.80 -15.38
N PHE A 527 11.57 -6.98 -15.71
CA PHE A 527 11.55 -5.53 -15.48
C PHE A 527 11.22 -4.87 -16.82
N PRO A 528 9.96 -4.49 -17.08
CA PRO A 528 9.54 -4.05 -18.41
C PRO A 528 10.27 -2.80 -18.91
N GLU A 529 10.81 -2.00 -17.99
CA GLU A 529 11.61 -0.80 -18.29
C GLU A 529 13.00 -1.13 -18.87
N GLY A 530 13.49 -2.36 -18.72
CA GLY A 530 14.79 -2.83 -19.22
C GLY A 530 16.03 -2.17 -18.59
N ARG A 531 15.84 -1.21 -17.68
CA ARG A 531 16.89 -0.47 -16.98
C ARG A 531 16.37 0.04 -15.63
N LEU A 532 17.30 0.39 -14.74
CA LEU A 532 16.99 1.13 -13.53
C LEU A 532 16.44 2.53 -13.86
N THR A 533 15.41 2.94 -13.12
CA THR A 533 14.86 4.28 -13.20
C THR A 533 15.90 5.32 -12.83
N VAL A 534 15.93 6.42 -13.60
CA VAL A 534 16.76 7.60 -13.32
C VAL A 534 15.92 8.83 -12.99
N THR A 535 14.59 8.71 -13.11
CA THR A 535 13.62 9.77 -12.84
C THR A 535 12.77 9.46 -11.60
N GLY A 536 12.65 8.19 -11.22
CA GLY A 536 11.73 7.72 -10.16
C GLY A 536 10.29 7.58 -10.64
N SER A 537 10.02 7.88 -11.91
CA SER A 537 8.74 7.67 -12.60
C SER A 537 8.85 6.51 -13.59
N LEU A 538 7.71 6.05 -14.10
CA LEU A 538 7.67 4.98 -15.11
C LEU A 538 8.40 5.42 -16.39
N MET A 539 9.43 4.67 -16.78
CA MET A 539 10.15 4.92 -18.03
C MET A 539 9.53 4.14 -19.21
N LYS A 540 10.24 4.13 -20.35
CA LYS A 540 9.85 3.36 -21.53
C LYS A 540 9.70 1.88 -21.19
N VAL A 541 8.53 1.33 -21.48
CA VAL A 541 8.26 -0.12 -21.42
C VAL A 541 8.66 -0.76 -22.75
N TYR A 542 9.39 -1.88 -22.71
CA TYR A 542 9.80 -2.63 -23.89
C TYR A 542 8.77 -3.68 -24.32
N ASP A 543 8.45 -3.71 -25.60
CA ASP A 543 7.48 -4.64 -26.21
C ASP A 543 7.86 -6.12 -26.02
N GLY A 544 9.15 -6.43 -25.83
CA GLY A 544 9.64 -7.80 -25.70
C GLY A 544 8.98 -8.55 -24.53
N ALA A 545 8.74 -7.87 -23.41
CA ALA A 545 8.04 -8.41 -22.26
C ALA A 545 6.57 -8.71 -22.60
N ALA A 546 5.90 -7.76 -23.27
CA ALA A 546 4.51 -7.90 -23.67
C ALA A 546 4.30 -9.04 -24.66
N MET A 547 5.23 -9.23 -25.60
CA MET A 547 5.17 -10.32 -26.58
C MET A 547 5.24 -11.71 -25.94
N VAL A 548 5.94 -11.87 -24.81
CA VAL A 548 6.00 -13.15 -24.09
C VAL A 548 4.64 -13.46 -23.51
N ALA A 549 4.00 -12.51 -22.83
CA ALA A 549 2.67 -12.68 -22.29
C ALA A 549 1.61 -12.95 -23.38
N ASP A 550 1.61 -12.16 -24.47
CA ASP A 550 0.70 -12.36 -25.62
C ASP A 550 0.83 -13.76 -26.23
N LYS A 551 2.06 -14.24 -26.47
CA LYS A 551 2.28 -15.53 -27.14
C LYS A 551 2.08 -16.75 -26.27
N THR A 552 2.24 -16.61 -24.96
CA THR A 552 2.10 -17.72 -24.00
C THR A 552 0.69 -17.79 -23.42
N GLY A 553 -0.07 -16.69 -23.51
CA GLY A 553 -1.35 -16.55 -22.80
C GLY A 553 -1.18 -16.43 -21.29
N ALA A 554 0.06 -16.23 -20.80
CA ALA A 554 0.34 -16.14 -19.38
C ALA A 554 -0.24 -14.86 -18.76
N MET A 555 -0.70 -14.96 -17.52
CA MET A 555 -1.15 -13.82 -16.73
C MET A 555 0.02 -12.91 -16.39
N ILE A 556 -0.17 -11.60 -16.54
CA ILE A 556 0.77 -10.57 -16.08
C ILE A 556 0.39 -10.18 -14.67
N VAL A 557 1.33 -10.26 -13.74
CA VAL A 557 1.16 -9.77 -12.36
C VAL A 557 1.94 -8.46 -12.22
N PRO A 558 1.27 -7.30 -12.15
CA PRO A 558 1.93 -6.01 -11.96
C PRO A 558 2.38 -5.87 -10.50
N ILE A 559 3.66 -5.58 -10.28
CA ILE A 559 4.24 -5.45 -8.92
C ILE A 559 4.98 -4.13 -8.80
N ARG A 560 4.62 -3.35 -7.79
CA ARG A 560 5.33 -2.11 -7.44
C ARG A 560 6.19 -2.30 -6.21
N ILE A 561 7.47 -1.97 -6.35
CA ILE A 561 8.47 -1.85 -5.30
C ILE A 561 8.63 -0.37 -4.96
N GLU A 562 8.54 -0.04 -3.68
CA GLU A 562 8.75 1.29 -3.11
C GLU A 562 9.72 1.22 -1.93
N GLY A 563 10.52 2.27 -1.73
CA GLY A 563 11.50 2.40 -0.66
C GLY A 563 12.93 2.06 -1.09
N LEU A 564 13.14 1.11 -2.01
CA LEU A 564 14.48 0.73 -2.46
C LEU A 564 15.18 1.83 -3.29
N GLU A 565 14.43 2.73 -3.93
CA GLU A 565 14.95 3.93 -4.59
C GLU A 565 15.70 4.88 -3.63
N LYS A 566 15.39 4.80 -2.34
CA LYS A 566 16.03 5.59 -1.28
C LYS A 566 17.39 5.00 -0.88
N THR A 567 17.73 3.80 -1.31
CA THR A 567 19.03 3.18 -0.99
C THR A 567 20.17 3.76 -1.85
N PRO A 568 21.44 3.65 -1.40
CA PRO A 568 22.60 3.98 -2.23
C PRO A 568 22.72 3.13 -3.50
N PHE A 569 22.00 1.99 -3.58
CA PHE A 569 22.00 1.06 -4.72
C PHE A 569 21.05 1.48 -5.86
N SER A 570 20.31 2.58 -5.69
CA SER A 570 19.49 3.19 -6.73
C SER A 570 20.24 4.29 -7.47
N TYR A 571 19.95 4.45 -8.77
CA TYR A 571 20.58 5.45 -9.63
C TYR A 571 20.05 6.88 -9.43
N LEU A 572 18.97 7.06 -8.66
CA LEU A 572 18.51 8.38 -8.26
C LEU A 572 19.56 9.09 -7.42
N ARG A 573 19.78 10.38 -7.66
CA ARG A 573 20.76 11.20 -6.95
C ARG A 573 20.18 11.78 -5.65
N PRO A 574 21.01 12.18 -4.66
CA PRO A 574 20.54 12.75 -3.39
C PRO A 574 19.64 13.99 -3.51
N TYR A 575 19.83 14.79 -4.57
CA TYR A 575 18.97 15.95 -4.83
C TYR A 575 17.59 15.55 -5.40
N GLN A 576 17.48 14.38 -6.04
CA GLN A 576 16.21 13.85 -6.52
C GLN A 576 15.45 13.14 -5.38
N ILE A 577 16.16 12.43 -4.49
CA ILE A 577 15.53 11.73 -3.36
C ILE A 577 16.48 11.63 -2.17
N ARG A 578 15.93 11.77 -0.96
CA ARG A 578 16.71 11.63 0.27
C ARG A 578 17.15 10.19 0.48
N LYS A 579 18.46 9.96 0.37
CA LYS A 579 19.06 8.64 0.57
C LYS A 579 19.01 8.17 2.03
N ARG A 580 18.82 6.87 2.22
CA ARG A 580 18.75 6.15 3.51
C ARG A 580 19.37 4.77 3.33
N LEU A 581 20.11 4.29 4.32
CA LEU A 581 20.69 2.94 4.28
C LEU A 581 19.62 1.85 4.39
N PHE A 582 18.68 2.02 5.32
CA PHE A 582 17.67 1.01 5.67
C PHE A 582 16.24 1.57 5.60
N PRO A 583 15.80 2.05 4.41
CA PRO A 583 14.44 2.53 4.21
C PRO A 583 13.44 1.39 4.42
N LYS A 584 12.23 1.74 4.87
CA LYS A 584 11.11 0.82 4.83
C LYS A 584 10.77 0.52 3.37
N VAL A 585 10.61 -0.76 3.04
CA VAL A 585 10.27 -1.22 1.69
C VAL A 585 8.82 -1.71 1.66
N LYS A 586 8.07 -1.27 0.66
CA LYS A 586 6.70 -1.73 0.42
C LYS A 586 6.63 -2.39 -0.95
N VAL A 587 6.02 -3.57 -1.01
CA VAL A 587 5.73 -4.31 -2.24
C VAL A 587 4.23 -4.43 -2.36
N THR A 588 3.69 -3.93 -3.48
CA THR A 588 2.26 -4.04 -3.79
C THR A 588 2.11 -4.90 -5.03
N ILE A 589 1.45 -6.05 -4.88
CA ILE A 589 1.20 -7.03 -5.95
C ILE A 589 -0.27 -6.87 -6.36
N MET A 590 -0.50 -6.41 -7.58
CA MET A 590 -1.86 -6.19 -8.10
C MET A 590 -2.47 -7.47 -8.64
N GLU A 591 -3.78 -7.42 -8.91
CA GLU A 591 -4.47 -8.54 -9.54
C GLU A 591 -3.88 -8.86 -10.92
N PRO A 592 -3.76 -10.17 -11.25
CA PRO A 592 -3.23 -10.58 -12.53
C PRO A 592 -4.13 -10.14 -13.68
N LYS A 593 -3.54 -9.64 -14.77
CA LYS A 593 -4.24 -9.21 -15.99
C LYS A 593 -3.77 -10.03 -17.19
N ARG A 594 -4.69 -10.33 -18.11
CA ARG A 594 -4.37 -10.91 -19.42
C ARG A 594 -4.29 -9.80 -20.46
N LEU A 595 -3.36 -9.90 -21.41
CA LEU A 595 -3.34 -9.00 -22.55
C LEU A 595 -4.44 -9.40 -23.54
N GLU A 596 -5.39 -8.51 -23.77
CA GLU A 596 -6.45 -8.68 -24.76
C GLU A 596 -6.10 -7.83 -25.99
N LEU A 597 -5.77 -8.50 -27.09
CA LEU A 597 -5.38 -7.87 -28.36
C LEU A 597 -6.26 -8.45 -29.46
N SER A 598 -6.74 -7.63 -30.39
CA SER A 598 -7.57 -8.14 -31.49
C SER A 598 -6.79 -9.10 -32.39
N GLU A 599 -7.47 -10.12 -32.91
CA GLU A 599 -6.86 -11.23 -33.65
C GLU A 599 -6.38 -10.81 -35.05
N ASP A 600 -6.97 -9.76 -35.58
CA ASP A 600 -6.67 -9.09 -36.84
C ASP A 600 -5.29 -8.39 -36.85
N LEU A 601 -4.74 -8.06 -35.68
CA LEU A 601 -3.40 -7.48 -35.58
C LEU A 601 -2.31 -8.53 -35.79
N LYS A 602 -1.45 -8.32 -36.80
CA LYS A 602 -0.30 -9.19 -37.13
C LYS A 602 1.03 -8.43 -37.15
N GLY A 603 2.13 -9.18 -37.01
CA GLY A 603 3.50 -8.68 -37.17
C GLY A 603 3.85 -7.51 -36.24
N ARG A 604 4.36 -6.41 -36.82
CA ARG A 604 4.81 -5.21 -36.09
C ARG A 604 3.67 -4.50 -35.37
N LYS A 605 2.45 -4.47 -35.96
CA LYS A 605 1.27 -3.82 -35.36
C LYS A 605 0.85 -4.52 -34.07
N ARG A 606 0.78 -5.86 -34.07
CA ARG A 606 0.48 -6.65 -32.84
C ARG A 606 1.51 -6.40 -31.74
N ARG A 607 2.80 -6.33 -32.09
CA ARG A 607 3.87 -6.04 -31.13
C ARG A 607 3.72 -4.66 -30.48
N ALA A 608 3.44 -3.63 -31.28
CA ALA A 608 3.23 -2.29 -30.77
C ALA A 608 1.99 -2.21 -29.86
N ALA A 609 0.90 -2.87 -30.24
CA ALA A 609 -0.32 -2.95 -29.44
C ALA A 609 -0.07 -3.67 -28.10
N ALA A 610 0.64 -4.80 -28.10
CA ALA A 610 1.04 -5.51 -26.89
C ALA A 610 1.88 -4.61 -25.96
N GLY A 611 2.87 -3.90 -26.50
CA GLY A 611 3.70 -2.97 -25.75
C GLY A 611 2.89 -1.80 -25.15
N ALA A 612 1.94 -1.26 -25.90
CA ALA A 612 1.04 -0.20 -25.43
C ALA A 612 0.13 -0.69 -24.30
N GLU A 613 -0.40 -1.91 -24.40
CA GLU A 613 -1.25 -2.51 -23.35
C GLU A 613 -0.45 -2.77 -22.08
N LEU A 614 0.75 -3.35 -22.20
CA LEU A 614 1.64 -3.51 -21.04
C LEU A 614 2.02 -2.16 -20.42
N TYR A 615 2.21 -1.11 -21.23
CA TYR A 615 2.43 0.24 -20.72
C TYR A 615 1.21 0.74 -19.92
N GLN A 616 -0.03 0.51 -20.39
CA GLN A 616 -1.23 0.87 -19.62
C GLN A 616 -1.31 0.09 -18.31
N VAL A 617 -0.97 -1.20 -18.31
CA VAL A 617 -0.89 -2.02 -17.09
C VAL A 617 0.11 -1.41 -16.09
N MET A 618 1.31 -1.05 -16.55
CA MET A 618 2.35 -0.44 -15.69
C MET A 618 2.00 0.99 -15.24
N SER A 619 1.36 1.79 -16.11
CA SER A 619 0.90 3.14 -15.77
C SER A 619 -0.26 3.09 -14.76
N GLY A 620 -1.19 2.14 -14.94
CA GLY A 620 -2.24 1.82 -13.98
C GLY A 620 -1.68 1.37 -12.65
N LEU A 621 -0.65 0.51 -12.65
CA LEU A 621 0.09 0.13 -11.44
C LEU A 621 0.63 1.35 -10.69
N MET A 622 1.29 2.28 -11.39
CA MET A 622 1.81 3.50 -10.76
C MET A 622 0.69 4.40 -10.23
N PHE A 623 -0.43 4.50 -10.94
CA PHE A 623 -1.56 5.32 -10.54
C PHE A 623 -2.30 4.76 -9.31
N GLU A 624 -2.80 3.53 -9.40
CA GLU A 624 -3.66 2.92 -8.38
C GLU A 624 -2.94 2.78 -7.04
N THR A 625 -1.68 2.39 -7.06
CA THR A 625 -0.86 2.27 -5.84
C THR A 625 -0.54 3.64 -5.23
N SER A 626 -0.34 4.69 -6.04
CA SER A 626 -0.14 6.06 -5.53
C SER A 626 -1.40 6.66 -4.93
N LEU A 627 -2.59 6.34 -5.47
CA LEU A 627 -3.88 6.85 -4.99
C LEU A 627 -4.45 6.02 -3.83
N SER A 628 -3.86 4.85 -3.53
CA SER A 628 -4.39 3.90 -2.52
C SER A 628 -4.50 4.46 -1.09
N GLN A 629 -3.80 5.55 -0.76
CA GLN A 629 -3.80 6.14 0.57
C GLN A 629 -4.91 7.19 0.72
N ASP A 630 -5.72 7.05 1.78
CA ASP A 630 -6.65 8.10 2.23
C ASP A 630 -5.84 9.29 2.78
N SER A 631 -5.69 10.33 1.97
CA SER A 631 -4.86 11.50 2.27
C SER A 631 -5.47 12.76 1.70
N THR A 632 -5.31 13.87 2.41
CA THR A 632 -5.62 15.20 1.88
C THR A 632 -4.47 15.77 1.07
N ILE A 633 -4.73 16.85 0.34
CA ILE A 633 -3.68 17.60 -0.39
C ILE A 633 -2.57 18.03 0.58
N LEU A 634 -2.92 18.57 1.75
CA LEU A 634 -1.95 19.00 2.75
C LEU A 634 -1.16 17.81 3.33
N ASP A 635 -1.79 16.67 3.58
CA ASP A 635 -1.08 15.47 4.04
C ASP A 635 -0.01 15.04 3.03
N ARG A 636 -0.33 15.07 1.72
CA ARG A 636 0.63 14.75 0.67
C ARG A 636 1.76 15.77 0.58
N VAL A 637 1.49 17.06 0.72
CA VAL A 637 2.55 18.09 0.78
C VAL A 637 3.46 17.87 2.00
N ILE A 638 2.91 17.51 3.16
CA ILE A 638 3.68 17.19 4.37
C ILE A 638 4.52 15.92 4.17
N GLU A 639 3.96 14.88 3.56
CA GLU A 639 4.66 13.64 3.24
C GLU A 639 5.84 13.92 2.29
N THR A 640 5.60 14.64 1.20
CA THR A 640 6.64 15.06 0.25
C THR A 640 7.73 15.87 0.95
N ALA A 641 7.38 16.78 1.86
CA ALA A 641 8.37 17.50 2.68
C ALA A 641 9.20 16.59 3.59
N LYS A 642 8.60 15.54 4.19
CA LYS A 642 9.30 14.53 5.00
C LYS A 642 10.23 13.67 4.15
N GLU A 643 9.82 13.35 2.93
CA GLU A 643 10.57 12.50 2.01
C GLU A 643 11.73 13.24 1.33
N ARG A 644 11.47 14.43 0.79
CA ARG A 644 12.46 15.26 0.06
C ARG A 644 13.31 16.11 1.00
N GLY A 645 12.77 16.50 2.15
CA GLY A 645 13.41 17.34 3.16
C GLY A 645 12.83 18.75 3.22
N TYR A 646 12.62 19.26 4.44
CA TYR A 646 11.99 20.56 4.69
C TYR A 646 12.79 21.77 4.17
N SER A 647 14.08 21.62 3.90
CA SER A 647 14.92 22.69 3.35
C SER A 647 14.76 22.89 1.85
N GLN A 648 14.14 21.94 1.14
CA GLN A 648 13.94 22.01 -0.31
C GLN A 648 12.95 23.10 -0.70
N LEU A 649 13.23 23.79 -1.81
CA LEU A 649 12.38 24.83 -2.37
C LEU A 649 11.01 24.23 -2.74
N ALA A 650 9.93 24.90 -2.34
CA ALA A 650 8.56 24.48 -2.66
C ALA A 650 7.91 25.46 -3.63
N VAL A 651 7.88 26.74 -3.26
CA VAL A 651 7.33 27.82 -4.11
C VAL A 651 8.23 29.04 -4.07
N GLU A 652 8.24 29.79 -5.16
CA GLU A 652 8.94 31.06 -5.32
C GLU A 652 8.04 32.04 -6.09
N ASP A 653 8.10 33.32 -5.75
CA ASP A 653 7.47 34.37 -6.54
C ASP A 653 8.35 35.64 -6.50
N PRO A 654 8.17 36.61 -7.42
CA PRO A 654 9.01 37.81 -7.46
C PRO A 654 8.79 38.79 -6.30
N LEU A 655 7.68 38.69 -5.55
CA LEU A 655 7.29 39.66 -4.52
C LEU A 655 7.76 39.27 -3.11
N SER A 656 7.62 37.99 -2.77
CA SER A 656 7.88 37.41 -1.45
C SER A 656 9.11 36.49 -1.44
N GLY A 657 9.67 36.17 -2.61
CA GLY A 657 10.88 35.39 -2.77
C GLY A 657 10.66 33.88 -2.60
N LYS A 658 11.65 33.20 -2.01
CA LYS A 658 11.72 31.72 -1.93
C LYS A 658 11.12 31.17 -0.62
N LEU A 659 10.17 30.25 -0.73
CA LEU A 659 9.67 29.43 0.37
C LEU A 659 10.06 27.97 0.19
N ASN A 660 10.88 27.45 1.11
CA ASN A 660 11.07 26.01 1.24
C ASN A 660 9.87 25.35 1.94
N TYR A 661 9.75 24.02 1.85
CA TYR A 661 8.65 23.27 2.49
C TYR A 661 8.51 23.58 3.99
N GLY A 662 9.63 23.77 4.70
CA GLY A 662 9.64 24.12 6.11
C GLY A 662 8.97 25.47 6.39
N LYS A 663 9.30 26.51 5.62
CA LYS A 663 8.71 27.86 5.73
C LYS A 663 7.26 27.86 5.26
N LEU A 664 6.95 27.20 4.14
CA LEU A 664 5.60 27.04 3.61
C LEU A 664 4.68 26.42 4.65
N LEU A 665 5.01 25.24 5.17
CA LEU A 665 4.18 24.52 6.14
C LEU A 665 4.09 25.22 7.50
N THR A 666 5.14 25.97 7.89
CA THR A 666 5.08 26.83 9.08
C THR A 666 4.06 27.97 8.87
N GLY A 667 4.10 28.63 7.70
CA GLY A 667 3.13 29.65 7.32
C GLY A 667 1.70 29.11 7.27
N VAL A 668 1.51 27.93 6.69
CA VAL A 668 0.22 27.21 6.66
C VAL A 668 -0.31 26.97 8.08
N SER A 669 0.52 26.43 8.98
CA SER A 669 0.13 26.15 10.36
C SER A 669 -0.22 27.41 11.17
N VAL A 670 0.51 28.50 10.96
CA VAL A 670 0.23 29.81 11.59
C VAL A 670 -1.07 30.40 11.08
N LEU A 671 -1.20 30.51 9.76
CA LEU A 671 -2.36 31.15 9.13
C LEU A 671 -3.64 30.34 9.37
N ALA A 672 -3.57 29.01 9.38
CA ALA A 672 -4.71 28.14 9.66
C ALA A 672 -5.35 28.46 11.02
N ARG A 673 -4.54 28.71 12.06
CA ARG A 673 -5.05 29.09 13.39
C ARG A 673 -5.71 30.47 13.41
N LYS A 674 -5.16 31.44 12.66
CA LYS A 674 -5.76 32.78 12.54
C LYS A 674 -7.08 32.70 11.78
N ILE A 675 -7.11 31.97 10.65
CA ILE A 675 -8.35 31.70 9.90
C ILE A 675 -9.40 31.05 10.81
N ALA A 676 -9.06 29.97 11.52
CA ALA A 676 -9.98 29.28 12.42
C ALA A 676 -10.57 30.20 13.51
N LYS A 677 -9.76 31.15 14.03
CA LYS A 677 -10.21 32.14 15.02
C LYS A 677 -11.11 33.23 14.42
N LEU A 678 -10.82 33.69 13.20
CA LEU A 678 -11.51 34.81 12.56
C LEU A 678 -12.83 34.40 11.88
N THR A 679 -13.01 33.13 11.56
CA THR A 679 -14.18 32.59 10.84
C THR A 679 -14.88 31.47 11.61
N PRO A 680 -15.27 31.68 12.88
CA PRO A 680 -15.96 30.65 13.66
C PRO A 680 -17.31 30.30 13.01
N GLY A 681 -17.64 29.01 12.94
CA GLY A 681 -18.90 28.53 12.36
C GLY A 681 -19.01 28.58 10.83
N GLU A 682 -18.09 29.23 10.12
CA GLU A 682 -18.09 29.25 8.65
C GLU A 682 -17.41 27.99 8.08
N THR A 683 -18.03 27.31 7.12
CA THR A 683 -17.45 26.12 6.46
C THR A 683 -16.72 26.48 5.16
N THR A 684 -17.25 27.43 4.39
CA THR A 684 -16.72 27.85 3.08
C THR A 684 -16.19 29.27 3.16
N LEU A 685 -15.00 29.51 2.59
CA LEU A 685 -14.36 30.83 2.54
C LEU A 685 -13.98 31.19 1.12
N GLY A 686 -14.32 32.39 0.68
CA GLY A 686 -13.83 32.93 -0.57
C GLY A 686 -12.34 33.22 -0.50
N ILE A 687 -11.57 32.88 -1.53
CA ILE A 687 -10.18 33.31 -1.68
C ILE A 687 -10.08 34.13 -2.96
N MET A 688 -9.73 35.41 -2.81
CA MET A 688 -9.54 36.35 -3.91
C MET A 688 -8.12 36.91 -3.85
N LEU A 689 -7.18 36.21 -4.47
CA LEU A 689 -5.74 36.51 -4.43
C LEU A 689 -5.09 36.26 -5.79
N PRO A 690 -3.96 36.92 -6.11
CA PRO A 690 -3.23 36.70 -7.35
C PRO A 690 -2.53 35.35 -7.33
N ASN A 691 -1.93 34.93 -8.45
CA ASN A 691 -1.05 33.77 -8.44
C ASN A 691 0.32 34.12 -7.80
N ALA A 692 0.48 33.77 -6.52
CA ALA A 692 1.65 34.11 -5.69
C ALA A 692 1.78 33.15 -4.49
N ASN A 693 2.92 33.18 -3.78
CA ASN A 693 3.19 32.31 -2.62
C ASN A 693 2.12 32.47 -1.52
N GLY A 694 1.64 33.69 -1.30
CA GLY A 694 0.59 33.98 -0.33
C GLY A 694 -0.70 33.20 -0.61
N SER A 695 -1.01 32.96 -1.89
CA SER A 695 -2.18 32.19 -2.33
C SER A 695 -2.01 30.71 -2.05
N ALA A 696 -0.84 30.14 -2.33
CA ALA A 696 -0.51 28.76 -1.97
C ALA A 696 -0.58 28.52 -0.44
N VAL A 697 -0.03 29.45 0.35
CA VAL A 697 -0.10 29.39 1.83
C VAL A 697 -1.56 29.48 2.30
N THR A 698 -2.36 30.42 1.76
CA THR A 698 -3.74 30.64 2.17
C THR A 698 -4.64 29.46 1.80
N PHE A 699 -4.49 28.91 0.60
CA PHE A 699 -5.23 27.74 0.13
C PHE A 699 -5.02 26.52 1.03
N LEU A 700 -3.76 26.22 1.38
CA LEU A 700 -3.43 25.10 2.27
C LEU A 700 -3.82 25.39 3.74
N ALA A 701 -3.72 26.66 4.18
CA ALA A 701 -4.12 27.07 5.52
C ALA A 701 -5.63 26.95 5.76
N ALA A 702 -6.44 27.33 4.77
CA ALA A 702 -7.90 27.15 4.82
C ALA A 702 -8.27 25.67 5.02
N GLN A 703 -7.67 24.77 4.22
CA GLN A 703 -7.87 23.32 4.36
C GLN A 703 -7.42 22.79 5.73
N SER A 704 -6.25 23.22 6.21
CA SER A 704 -5.75 22.85 7.54
C SER A 704 -6.71 23.27 8.66
N ALA A 705 -7.39 24.41 8.49
CA ALA A 705 -8.41 24.94 9.40
C ALA A 705 -9.81 24.32 9.22
N SER A 706 -9.93 23.24 8.43
CA SER A 706 -11.21 22.60 8.06
C SER A 706 -12.19 23.56 7.36
N LYS A 707 -11.67 24.47 6.52
CA LYS A 707 -12.45 25.39 5.69
C LYS A 707 -12.31 24.99 4.22
N VAL A 708 -13.41 25.10 3.48
CA VAL A 708 -13.44 24.86 2.03
C VAL A 708 -13.13 26.16 1.30
N PRO A 709 -11.98 26.27 0.61
CA PRO A 709 -11.69 27.42 -0.25
C PRO A 709 -12.61 27.43 -1.47
N ALA A 710 -13.36 28.52 -1.65
CA ALA A 710 -14.05 28.86 -2.89
C ALA A 710 -13.19 29.88 -3.65
N MET A 711 -12.59 29.48 -4.77
CA MET A 711 -11.63 30.34 -5.46
C MET A 711 -12.35 31.36 -6.34
N ILE A 712 -12.25 32.64 -5.98
CA ILE A 712 -13.02 33.71 -6.63
C ILE A 712 -12.31 34.18 -7.89
N ASN A 713 -13.00 34.08 -9.04
CA ASN A 713 -12.53 34.67 -10.30
C ASN A 713 -12.82 36.18 -10.32
N PHE A 714 -11.85 36.95 -9.83
CA PHE A 714 -11.93 38.42 -9.80
C PHE A 714 -11.98 39.09 -11.17
N THR A 715 -11.78 38.35 -12.28
CA THR A 715 -11.89 38.88 -13.64
C THR A 715 -13.30 38.75 -14.24
N ALA A 716 -14.22 38.06 -13.56
CA ALA A 716 -15.58 37.80 -14.06
C ALA A 716 -16.54 39.00 -13.96
N GLY A 717 -16.12 40.09 -13.31
CA GLY A 717 -16.97 41.26 -13.02
C GLY A 717 -17.79 41.12 -11.73
N PRO A 718 -18.27 42.23 -11.13
CA PRO A 718 -18.89 42.23 -9.80
C PRO A 718 -20.14 41.36 -9.67
N SER A 719 -21.04 41.37 -10.66
CA SER A 719 -22.27 40.58 -10.64
C SER A 719 -22.00 39.08 -10.60
N ASN A 720 -21.10 38.60 -11.43
CA ASN A 720 -20.71 37.19 -11.48
C ASN A 720 -19.97 36.76 -10.22
N VAL A 721 -19.13 37.63 -9.64
CA VAL A 721 -18.46 37.35 -8.36
C VAL A 721 -19.49 37.27 -7.23
N LEU A 722 -20.46 38.18 -7.17
CA LEU A 722 -21.56 38.12 -6.20
C LEU A 722 -22.40 36.85 -6.34
N SER A 723 -22.76 36.49 -7.59
CA SER A 723 -23.50 35.25 -7.87
C SER A 723 -22.69 34.03 -7.40
N ALA A 724 -21.39 33.96 -7.72
CA ALA A 724 -20.50 32.91 -7.24
C ALA A 724 -20.44 32.82 -5.70
N CYS A 725 -20.32 33.96 -5.01
CA CYS A 725 -20.36 34.02 -3.56
C CYS A 725 -21.68 33.49 -3.00
N ARG A 726 -22.83 33.87 -3.58
CA ARG A 726 -24.14 33.37 -3.17
C ARG A 726 -24.26 31.87 -3.40
N THR A 727 -23.96 31.39 -4.61
CA THR A 727 -24.00 29.99 -5.02
C THR A 727 -23.19 29.08 -4.09
N ALA A 728 -22.02 29.53 -3.64
CA ALA A 728 -21.16 28.78 -2.73
C ALA A 728 -21.39 29.10 -1.23
N ASN A 729 -22.40 29.91 -0.90
CA ASN A 729 -22.70 30.40 0.46
C ASN A 729 -21.47 31.01 1.17
N VAL A 730 -20.69 31.79 0.43
CA VAL A 730 -19.51 32.49 0.93
C VAL A 730 -19.93 33.76 1.65
N LYS A 731 -19.65 33.83 2.95
CA LYS A 731 -19.90 35.02 3.79
C LYS A 731 -18.64 35.86 3.99
N THR A 732 -17.47 35.23 3.94
CA THR A 732 -16.17 35.87 4.15
C THR A 732 -15.22 35.60 3.00
N VAL A 733 -14.54 36.65 2.53
CA VAL A 733 -13.52 36.59 1.47
C VAL A 733 -12.15 36.98 2.04
N LEU A 734 -11.17 36.09 1.89
CA LEU A 734 -9.76 36.35 2.20
C LEU A 734 -9.10 37.06 1.02
N CYS A 735 -8.57 38.25 1.24
CA CYS A 735 -7.97 39.09 0.19
C CYS A 735 -6.76 39.89 0.69
N SER A 736 -6.07 40.60 -0.21
CA SER A 736 -4.95 41.50 0.09
C SER A 736 -5.24 42.90 -0.45
N ARG A 737 -5.02 43.94 0.37
CA ARG A 737 -5.16 45.34 -0.05
C ARG A 737 -4.12 45.71 -1.09
N THR A 738 -2.90 45.21 -0.92
CA THR A 738 -1.81 45.39 -1.89
C THR A 738 -2.20 44.85 -3.25
N PHE A 739 -2.82 43.66 -3.29
CA PHE A 739 -3.31 43.09 -4.53
C PHE A 739 -4.45 43.90 -5.16
N VAL A 740 -5.45 44.31 -4.37
CA VAL A 740 -6.59 45.11 -4.85
C VAL A 740 -6.10 46.38 -5.55
N ALA A 741 -5.16 47.11 -4.94
CA ALA A 741 -4.59 48.31 -5.52
C ALA A 741 -3.79 48.02 -6.81
N GLN A 742 -2.95 46.98 -6.82
CA GLN A 742 -2.14 46.62 -7.98
C GLN A 742 -2.98 46.14 -9.17
N ALA A 743 -4.05 45.40 -8.91
CA ALA A 743 -4.95 44.86 -9.93
C ALA A 743 -6.13 45.81 -10.25
N ARG A 744 -6.19 47.00 -9.63
CA ARG A 744 -7.25 48.01 -9.80
C ARG A 744 -8.66 47.44 -9.54
N LEU A 745 -8.80 46.69 -8.45
CA LEU A 745 -10.04 46.00 -8.07
C LEU A 745 -10.88 46.77 -7.03
N ASP A 746 -10.59 48.05 -6.79
CA ASP A 746 -11.26 48.87 -5.75
C ASP A 746 -12.77 48.90 -5.95
N ASN A 747 -13.22 49.12 -7.18
CA ASN A 747 -14.65 49.12 -7.53
C ASN A 747 -15.32 47.75 -7.29
N LEU A 748 -14.60 46.65 -7.58
CA LEU A 748 -15.10 45.31 -7.32
C LEU A 748 -15.27 45.08 -5.81
N VAL A 749 -14.29 45.47 -5.00
CA VAL A 749 -14.36 45.35 -3.53
C VAL A 749 -15.47 46.22 -2.95
N GLU A 750 -15.64 47.44 -3.43
CA GLU A 750 -16.70 48.36 -3.00
C GLU A 750 -18.09 47.75 -3.24
N GLN A 751 -18.35 47.18 -4.41
CA GLN A 751 -19.62 46.52 -4.72
C GLN A 751 -19.85 45.22 -3.94
N LEU A 752 -18.78 44.51 -3.55
CA LEU A 752 -18.86 43.26 -2.80
C LEU A 752 -19.05 43.47 -1.29
N SER A 753 -18.47 44.53 -0.73
CA SER A 753 -18.41 44.78 0.72
C SER A 753 -19.77 44.81 1.44
N PRO A 754 -20.89 45.26 0.83
CA PRO A 754 -22.22 45.16 1.43
C PRO A 754 -22.73 43.72 1.60
N HIS A 755 -22.19 42.77 0.85
CA HIS A 755 -22.69 41.39 0.78
C HIS A 755 -21.75 40.36 1.41
N VAL A 756 -20.44 40.62 1.44
CA VAL A 756 -19.44 39.72 2.00
C VAL A 756 -18.45 40.48 2.88
N ARG A 757 -17.99 39.81 3.94
CA ARG A 757 -16.96 40.35 4.84
C ARG A 757 -15.56 40.10 4.26
N PHE A 758 -14.75 41.14 4.10
CA PHE A 758 -13.34 40.97 3.75
C PHE A 758 -12.46 40.78 4.98
N ILE A 759 -11.57 39.78 4.93
CA ILE A 759 -10.43 39.64 5.84
C ILE A 759 -9.16 39.94 5.05
N TRP A 760 -8.44 40.96 5.48
CA TRP A 760 -7.22 41.43 4.82
C TRP A 760 -6.00 40.69 5.35
N LEU A 761 -5.40 39.85 4.51
CA LEU A 761 -4.23 39.05 4.89
C LEU A 761 -2.99 39.89 5.23
N ASP A 762 -2.88 41.09 4.65
CA ASP A 762 -1.83 42.05 5.00
C ASP A 762 -1.92 42.51 6.46
N GLU A 763 -3.14 42.68 6.99
CA GLU A 763 -3.39 43.06 8.38
C GLU A 763 -3.15 41.86 9.30
N VAL A 764 -3.68 40.68 8.94
CA VAL A 764 -3.44 39.43 9.68
C VAL A 764 -1.94 39.14 9.80
N ARG A 765 -1.15 39.44 8.76
CA ARG A 765 0.31 39.26 8.77
C ARG A 765 1.00 40.12 9.83
N LYS A 766 0.52 41.33 10.10
CA LYS A 766 1.07 42.23 11.13
C LYS A 766 0.81 41.73 12.54
N GLU A 767 -0.26 40.97 12.75
CA GLU A 767 -0.63 40.36 14.04
C GLU A 767 0.12 39.04 14.35
N ILE A 768 0.99 38.56 13.45
CA ILE A 768 1.72 37.30 13.66
C ILE A 768 2.89 37.53 14.63
N THR A 769 2.78 36.92 15.81
CA THR A 769 3.80 37.01 16.87
C THR A 769 4.95 36.01 16.67
N LEU A 770 6.04 36.16 17.42
CA LEU A 770 7.12 35.17 17.46
C LEU A 770 6.62 33.81 18.00
N LEU A 771 5.75 33.84 19.03
CA LEU A 771 5.15 32.64 19.61
C LEU A 771 4.32 31.87 18.58
N ASP A 772 3.55 32.58 17.74
CA ASP A 772 2.78 31.97 16.65
C ASP A 772 3.71 31.20 15.70
N LYS A 773 4.85 31.80 15.31
CA LYS A 773 5.85 31.20 14.42
C LYS A 773 6.51 29.97 15.03
N VAL A 774 6.92 30.04 16.30
CA VAL A 774 7.51 28.88 17.02
C VAL A 774 6.51 27.74 17.10
N ARG A 775 5.26 28.03 17.49
CA ARG A 775 4.19 27.03 17.52
C ARG A 775 3.92 26.45 16.13
N GLY A 776 3.94 27.30 15.09
CA GLY A 776 3.89 26.91 13.68
C GLY A 776 4.97 25.91 13.30
N LEU A 777 6.22 26.20 13.66
CA LEU A 777 7.37 25.38 13.34
C LEU A 777 7.29 23.98 13.97
N VAL A 778 6.79 23.89 15.20
CA VAL A 778 6.61 22.61 15.93
C VAL A 778 5.45 21.80 15.36
N THR A 779 4.37 22.47 14.91
CA THR A 779 3.14 21.79 14.46
C THR A 779 3.01 21.63 12.96
N LYS A 780 3.98 22.08 12.16
CA LYS A 780 3.97 22.03 10.67
C LYS A 780 3.85 20.62 10.06
N THR A 781 3.99 19.57 10.86
CA THR A 781 4.06 18.17 10.43
C THR A 781 2.71 17.46 10.42
N ARG A 782 1.63 18.18 10.75
CA ARG A 782 0.24 17.73 10.74
C ARG A 782 -0.72 18.90 10.47
N PRO A 783 -1.91 18.66 9.89
CA PRO A 783 -2.95 19.68 9.79
C PRO A 783 -3.46 20.09 11.19
N LEU A 784 -4.09 21.26 11.29
CA LEU A 784 -4.74 21.71 12.53
C LEU A 784 -5.97 20.84 12.85
N VAL A 785 -6.75 20.49 11.83
CA VAL A 785 -7.91 19.59 11.91
C VAL A 785 -7.74 18.47 10.88
N ALA A 786 -7.89 17.21 11.30
CA ALA A 786 -7.81 16.06 10.40
C ALA A 786 -9.06 15.98 9.51
N ARG A 787 -8.88 15.56 8.24
CA ARG A 787 -9.91 15.46 7.21
C ARG A 787 -9.69 14.19 6.39
N HIS A 788 -10.71 13.72 5.70
CA HIS A 788 -10.68 12.54 4.84
C HIS A 788 -10.47 12.93 3.37
N ALA A 789 -9.98 12.02 2.53
CA ALA A 789 -9.79 12.32 1.12
C ALA A 789 -11.12 12.61 0.37
N SER A 790 -12.24 12.06 0.87
CA SER A 790 -13.58 12.29 0.34
C SER A 790 -14.18 13.65 0.71
N ASP A 791 -13.55 14.40 1.63
CA ASP A 791 -14.01 15.73 1.99
C ASP A 791 -13.79 16.72 0.83
N THR A 792 -14.70 17.69 0.69
CA THR A 792 -14.54 18.80 -0.26
C THR A 792 -13.24 19.57 0.02
N ALA A 793 -12.39 19.68 -0.99
CA ALA A 793 -11.12 20.39 -0.94
C ALA A 793 -11.20 21.81 -1.48
N VAL A 794 -12.02 22.03 -2.52
CA VAL A 794 -12.14 23.33 -3.19
C VAL A 794 -13.44 23.42 -3.98
N ILE A 795 -13.94 24.66 -4.11
CA ILE A 795 -14.99 25.02 -5.06
C ILE A 795 -14.37 25.94 -6.11
N LEU A 796 -14.50 25.58 -7.38
CA LEU A 796 -14.05 26.39 -8.53
C LEU A 796 -15.26 26.82 -9.34
N PHE A 797 -15.26 28.02 -9.92
CA PHE A 797 -16.41 28.50 -10.68
C PHE A 797 -16.18 28.38 -12.18
N THR A 798 -17.19 27.86 -12.90
CA THR A 798 -17.20 27.82 -14.36
C THR A 798 -18.23 28.80 -14.91
N SER A 799 -17.79 29.61 -15.87
CA SER A 799 -18.68 30.45 -16.69
C SER A 799 -19.30 29.55 -17.75
N GLY A 800 -20.45 28.96 -17.44
CA GLY A 800 -21.28 28.30 -18.47
C GLY A 800 -21.53 29.29 -19.61
N SER A 801 -21.58 28.80 -20.85
CA SER A 801 -21.57 29.65 -22.04
C SER A 801 -22.74 30.66 -22.16
N GLU A 802 -23.76 30.59 -21.30
CA GLU A 802 -25.01 31.36 -21.41
C GLU A 802 -25.73 31.62 -20.05
N GLY A 803 -25.06 31.53 -18.88
CA GLY A 803 -25.77 31.64 -17.59
C GLY A 803 -24.92 31.95 -16.35
N GLU A 804 -25.56 32.03 -15.17
CA GLU A 804 -24.90 32.32 -13.89
C GLU A 804 -23.77 31.30 -13.55
N PRO A 805 -22.68 31.73 -12.89
CA PRO A 805 -21.55 30.85 -12.57
C PRO A 805 -21.94 29.64 -11.72
N LYS A 806 -21.53 28.45 -12.15
CA LYS A 806 -21.73 27.20 -11.41
C LYS A 806 -20.50 26.87 -10.58
N GLY A 807 -20.70 26.44 -9.34
CA GLY A 807 -19.63 25.97 -8.46
C GLY A 807 -19.32 24.50 -8.70
N VAL A 808 -18.15 24.17 -9.22
CA VAL A 808 -17.64 22.81 -9.34
C VAL A 808 -17.02 22.37 -8.02
N VAL A 809 -17.58 21.32 -7.41
CA VAL A 809 -17.15 20.84 -6.09
C VAL A 809 -16.15 19.68 -6.25
N LEU A 810 -14.92 19.90 -5.83
CA LEU A 810 -13.84 18.90 -5.91
C LEU A 810 -13.41 18.46 -4.51
N THR A 811 -13.30 17.15 -4.32
CA THR A 811 -12.71 16.55 -3.11
C THR A 811 -11.20 16.50 -3.18
N HIS A 812 -10.54 16.25 -2.05
CA HIS A 812 -9.08 16.04 -2.05
C HIS A 812 -8.70 14.85 -2.94
N ARG A 813 -9.49 13.77 -2.91
CA ARG A 813 -9.29 12.58 -3.74
C ARG A 813 -9.38 12.92 -5.23
N ASN A 814 -10.30 13.79 -5.66
CA ASN A 814 -10.42 14.16 -7.08
C ASN A 814 -9.15 14.81 -7.62
N ILE A 815 -8.63 15.79 -6.88
CA ILE A 815 -7.43 16.55 -7.28
C ILE A 815 -6.19 15.67 -7.21
N LEU A 816 -6.02 14.90 -6.14
CA LEU A 816 -4.90 13.97 -6.00
C LEU A 816 -4.95 12.86 -7.05
N ALA A 817 -6.13 12.37 -7.42
CA ALA A 817 -6.28 11.44 -8.53
C ALA A 817 -5.76 12.05 -9.83
N ASN A 818 -6.15 13.28 -10.18
CA ASN A 818 -5.69 13.89 -11.43
C ASN A 818 -4.18 14.16 -11.45
N ALA A 819 -3.63 14.63 -10.33
CA ALA A 819 -2.20 14.85 -10.20
C ALA A 819 -1.39 13.53 -10.30
N THR A 820 -1.88 12.45 -9.66
CA THR A 820 -1.23 11.12 -9.74
C THR A 820 -1.39 10.46 -11.11
N GLN A 821 -2.52 10.67 -11.80
CA GLN A 821 -2.70 10.26 -13.19
C GLN A 821 -1.62 10.89 -14.08
N ALA A 822 -1.39 12.21 -13.95
CA ALA A 822 -0.36 12.91 -14.71
C ALA A 822 1.05 12.38 -14.40
N ALA A 823 1.37 12.21 -13.11
CA ALA A 823 2.67 11.69 -12.67
C ALA A 823 2.91 10.21 -13.07
N ALA A 824 1.86 9.43 -13.36
CA ALA A 824 1.98 8.07 -13.86
C ALA A 824 2.38 7.99 -15.35
N ARG A 825 2.39 9.11 -16.07
CA ARG A 825 2.72 9.19 -17.50
C ARG A 825 3.86 10.16 -17.84
N ILE A 826 4.09 11.14 -16.98
CA ILE A 826 5.06 12.21 -17.18
C ILE A 826 5.93 12.29 -15.93
N ASP A 827 7.24 12.38 -16.12
CA ASP A 827 8.21 12.43 -15.04
C ASP A 827 8.34 13.85 -14.48
N PHE A 828 7.60 14.12 -13.41
CA PHE A 828 7.77 15.33 -12.59
C PHE A 828 8.82 15.08 -11.52
N THR A 829 10.01 15.67 -11.67
CA THR A 829 11.15 15.39 -10.79
C THR A 829 11.57 16.63 -10.00
N PRO A 830 12.22 16.50 -8.83
CA PRO A 830 12.75 17.66 -8.10
C PRO A 830 13.86 18.44 -8.83
N SER A 831 14.37 17.90 -9.94
CA SER A 831 15.27 18.61 -10.86
C SER A 831 14.53 19.62 -11.73
N ASP A 832 13.21 19.51 -11.81
CA ASP A 832 12.35 20.39 -12.59
C ASP A 832 11.98 21.65 -11.81
N LYS A 833 11.49 22.65 -12.52
CA LYS A 833 10.88 23.83 -11.93
C LYS A 833 9.71 24.27 -12.80
N VAL A 834 8.52 24.32 -12.22
CA VAL A 834 7.30 24.75 -12.90
C VAL A 834 7.26 26.27 -12.92
N PHE A 835 7.10 26.89 -14.10
CA PHE A 835 6.72 28.29 -14.22
C PHE A 835 5.19 28.35 -14.35
N ASN A 836 4.52 28.67 -13.25
CA ASN A 836 3.07 28.79 -13.23
C ASN A 836 2.66 30.25 -13.41
N VAL A 837 2.20 30.58 -14.61
CA VAL A 837 1.57 31.87 -14.96
C VAL A 837 0.05 31.82 -14.92
N LEU A 838 -0.51 30.62 -14.75
CA LEU A 838 -1.95 30.42 -14.82
C LEU A 838 -2.60 30.75 -13.47
N PRO A 839 -3.74 31.46 -13.47
CA PRO A 839 -4.41 31.82 -12.22
C PRO A 839 -4.84 30.61 -11.39
N MET A 840 -4.61 30.65 -10.07
CA MET A 840 -5.03 29.60 -9.14
C MET A 840 -6.55 29.53 -8.91
N PHE A 841 -7.34 30.50 -9.37
CA PHE A 841 -8.80 30.38 -9.39
C PHE A 841 -9.32 29.51 -10.56
N HIS A 842 -8.43 29.12 -11.48
CA HIS A 842 -8.72 28.19 -12.55
C HIS A 842 -8.08 26.83 -12.24
N SER A 843 -8.78 25.73 -12.50
CA SER A 843 -8.33 24.35 -12.20
C SER A 843 -6.96 24.02 -12.80
N PHE A 844 -6.67 24.52 -14.00
CA PHE A 844 -5.38 24.30 -14.66
C PHE A 844 -4.20 24.95 -13.90
N GLY A 845 -4.34 26.20 -13.44
CA GLY A 845 -3.31 26.87 -12.64
C GLY A 845 -3.24 26.37 -11.20
N LEU A 846 -4.38 25.93 -10.64
CA LEU A 846 -4.43 25.36 -9.29
C LEU A 846 -3.83 23.96 -9.26
N THR A 847 -4.42 23.00 -9.99
CA THR A 847 -4.01 21.60 -9.92
C THR A 847 -2.66 21.37 -10.59
N ALA A 848 -2.54 21.68 -11.89
CA ALA A 848 -1.31 21.38 -12.63
C ALA A 848 -0.18 22.37 -12.29
N GLY A 849 -0.50 23.66 -12.18
CA GLY A 849 0.47 24.72 -11.92
C GLY A 849 0.96 24.81 -10.48
N THR A 850 0.18 24.33 -9.48
CA THR A 850 0.50 24.53 -8.06
C THR A 850 0.47 23.24 -7.22
N ILE A 851 -0.61 22.46 -7.26
CA ILE A 851 -0.78 21.30 -6.38
C ILE A 851 0.12 20.15 -6.81
N LEU A 852 0.10 19.79 -8.10
CA LEU A 852 0.97 18.77 -8.68
C LEU A 852 2.45 18.99 -8.33
N PRO A 853 3.06 20.18 -8.56
CA PRO A 853 4.45 20.40 -8.18
C PRO A 853 4.69 20.23 -6.67
N LEU A 854 3.81 20.77 -5.83
CA LEU A 854 3.93 20.67 -4.37
C LEU A 854 3.86 19.23 -3.84
N ILE A 855 3.03 18.37 -4.42
CA ILE A 855 2.95 16.96 -3.99
C ILE A 855 4.04 16.10 -4.65
N SER A 856 4.56 16.46 -5.83
CA SER A 856 5.63 15.71 -6.49
C SER A 856 7.04 16.11 -6.01
N GLY A 857 7.17 17.23 -5.29
CA GLY A 857 8.47 17.74 -4.83
C GLY A 857 9.17 18.63 -5.85
N VAL A 858 8.42 19.20 -6.80
CA VAL A 858 8.91 20.10 -7.85
C VAL A 858 8.70 21.54 -7.39
N PRO A 859 9.74 22.39 -7.36
CA PRO A 859 9.58 23.81 -7.10
C PRO A 859 8.65 24.49 -8.12
N ALA A 860 7.74 25.35 -7.68
CA ALA A 860 6.91 26.17 -8.55
C ALA A 860 7.27 27.67 -8.42
N TYR A 861 7.47 28.33 -9.56
CA TYR A 861 7.59 29.77 -9.67
C TYR A 861 6.21 30.35 -10.03
N LEU A 862 5.61 31.11 -9.11
CA LEU A 862 4.26 31.65 -9.25
C LEU A 862 4.34 33.08 -9.78
N TYR A 863 3.67 33.34 -10.89
CA TYR A 863 3.63 34.67 -11.51
C TYR A 863 2.17 35.17 -11.67
N PRO A 864 1.85 36.42 -11.26
CA PRO A 864 0.47 36.88 -11.13
C PRO A 864 -0.38 36.96 -12.40
N SER A 865 0.23 37.21 -13.56
CA SER A 865 -0.49 37.49 -14.80
C SER A 865 0.17 36.83 -16.00
N PRO A 866 -0.56 36.02 -16.80
CA PRO A 866 -0.02 35.45 -18.04
C PRO A 866 0.05 36.47 -19.19
N LEU A 867 -0.55 37.65 -19.05
CA LEU A 867 -0.64 38.65 -20.12
C LEU A 867 0.62 39.51 -20.25
N HIS A 868 1.60 39.35 -19.36
CA HIS A 868 2.85 40.11 -19.41
C HIS A 868 3.83 39.49 -20.43
N TYR A 869 3.46 39.49 -21.71
CA TYR A 869 4.14 38.74 -22.76
C TYR A 869 5.65 39.03 -22.89
N ARG A 870 6.08 40.27 -22.65
CA ARG A 870 7.49 40.68 -22.75
C ARG A 870 8.37 40.14 -21.62
N ILE A 871 7.89 40.17 -20.37
CA ILE A 871 8.71 39.84 -19.20
C ILE A 871 8.74 38.33 -18.90
N ILE A 872 7.69 37.60 -19.29
CA ILE A 872 7.57 36.16 -18.98
C ILE A 872 8.70 35.32 -19.61
N PRO A 873 9.07 35.50 -20.89
CA PRO A 873 10.23 34.82 -21.48
C PRO A 873 11.52 35.05 -20.70
N GLU A 874 11.83 36.31 -20.36
CA GLU A 874 13.02 36.66 -19.56
C GLU A 874 12.98 36.04 -18.16
N LEU A 875 11.80 35.97 -17.52
CA LEU A 875 11.64 35.33 -16.22
C LEU A 875 11.77 33.81 -16.29
N ILE A 876 11.30 33.17 -17.37
CA ILE A 876 11.52 31.74 -17.60
C ILE A 876 13.01 31.46 -17.72
N TYR A 877 13.73 32.28 -18.51
CA TYR A 877 15.18 32.21 -18.65
C TYR A 877 15.89 32.39 -17.29
N GLY A 878 15.62 33.48 -16.59
CA GLY A 878 16.28 33.81 -15.31
C GLY A 878 15.95 32.82 -14.19
N SER A 879 14.72 32.29 -14.15
CA SER A 879 14.30 31.32 -13.15
C SER A 879 14.77 29.89 -13.43
N ASN A 880 15.28 29.61 -14.64
CA ASN A 880 15.61 28.29 -15.15
C ASN A 880 14.44 27.29 -15.06
N ALA A 881 13.23 27.76 -15.33
CA ALA A 881 12.06 26.88 -15.31
C ALA A 881 12.17 25.79 -16.39
N THR A 882 11.75 24.58 -16.07
CA THR A 882 11.79 23.43 -16.99
C THR A 882 10.41 23.02 -17.49
N ILE A 883 9.34 23.51 -16.87
CA ILE A 883 7.96 23.18 -17.23
C ILE A 883 7.15 24.47 -17.34
N LEU A 884 6.44 24.64 -18.45
CA LEU A 884 5.49 25.73 -18.67
C LEU A 884 4.11 25.15 -18.99
N PHE A 885 3.07 25.70 -18.35
CA PHE A 885 1.68 25.46 -18.70
C PHE A 885 1.10 26.74 -19.34
N GLY A 886 0.40 26.60 -20.45
CA GLY A 886 -0.19 27.73 -21.16
C GLY A 886 -1.38 27.35 -22.02
N THR A 887 -1.97 28.36 -22.66
CA THR A 887 -2.94 28.18 -23.76
C THR A 887 -2.26 28.58 -25.07
N ASP A 888 -2.84 28.26 -26.22
CA ASP A 888 -2.29 28.66 -27.53
C ASP A 888 -2.05 30.18 -27.61
N THR A 889 -3.02 30.97 -27.14
CA THR A 889 -2.99 32.43 -27.08
C THR A 889 -1.78 32.94 -26.30
N PHE A 890 -1.54 32.39 -25.11
CA PHE A 890 -0.41 32.81 -24.28
C PHE A 890 0.92 32.40 -24.89
N LEU A 891 1.02 31.17 -25.39
CA LEU A 891 2.23 30.66 -26.02
C LEU A 891 2.57 31.50 -27.26
N ASN A 892 1.58 31.82 -28.10
CA ASN A 892 1.77 32.70 -29.25
C ASN A 892 2.23 34.10 -28.82
N GLY A 893 1.59 34.68 -27.80
CA GLY A 893 1.98 35.97 -27.23
C GLY A 893 3.43 35.99 -26.76
N TYR A 894 3.87 34.97 -26.02
CA TYR A 894 5.26 34.84 -25.59
C TYR A 894 6.21 34.65 -26.76
N ALA A 895 5.85 33.81 -27.74
CA ALA A 895 6.68 33.56 -28.91
C ALA A 895 6.96 34.83 -29.71
N ARG A 896 6.00 35.76 -29.82
CA ARG A 896 6.21 37.03 -30.55
C ARG A 896 7.32 37.90 -29.96
N THR A 897 7.49 37.88 -28.63
CA THR A 897 8.42 38.77 -27.94
C THR A 897 9.68 38.08 -27.42
N ALA A 898 9.65 36.76 -27.23
CA ALA A 898 10.78 35.99 -26.71
C ALA A 898 11.98 36.04 -27.64
N HIS A 899 13.19 36.09 -27.07
CA HIS A 899 14.41 35.74 -27.77
C HIS A 899 14.48 34.21 -27.98
N ALA A 900 15.15 33.75 -29.05
CA ALA A 900 15.26 32.32 -29.38
C ALA A 900 15.86 31.45 -28.23
N TYR A 901 16.59 32.09 -27.31
CA TYR A 901 17.26 31.44 -26.20
C TYR A 901 16.49 31.47 -24.87
N ASP A 902 15.40 32.23 -24.76
CA ASP A 902 14.68 32.44 -23.49
C ASP A 902 14.11 31.14 -22.91
N PHE A 903 13.74 30.21 -23.79
CA PHE A 903 13.11 28.95 -23.41
C PHE A 903 14.07 27.76 -23.35
N ARG A 904 15.39 27.97 -23.39
CA ARG A 904 16.42 26.90 -23.40
C ARG A 904 16.31 25.88 -22.27
N SER A 905 15.68 26.27 -21.15
CA SER A 905 15.54 25.46 -19.94
C SER A 905 14.35 24.53 -19.98
N LEU A 906 13.34 24.84 -20.80
CA LEU A 906 12.10 24.10 -20.84
C LEU A 906 12.35 22.69 -21.39
N ARG A 907 11.91 21.69 -20.63
CA ARG A 907 11.75 20.30 -21.07
C ARG A 907 10.35 20.06 -21.60
N TYR A 908 9.35 20.66 -20.94
CA TYR A 908 7.94 20.47 -21.26
C TYR A 908 7.20 21.80 -21.40
N CYS A 909 6.51 21.94 -22.53
CA CYS A 909 5.55 23.00 -22.79
C CYS A 909 4.18 22.35 -22.97
N PHE A 910 3.32 22.44 -21.96
CA PHE A 910 1.98 21.89 -22.00
C PHE A 910 0.98 22.96 -22.40
N ALA A 911 0.17 22.66 -23.40
CA ALA A 911 -0.89 23.55 -23.86
C ALA A 911 -2.25 22.89 -23.64
N GLY A 912 -3.23 23.67 -23.20
CA GLY A 912 -4.59 23.19 -23.05
C GLY A 912 -5.59 24.33 -22.91
N ALA A 913 -6.83 23.98 -22.57
CA ALA A 913 -7.95 24.89 -22.40
C ALA A 913 -8.49 25.54 -23.70
N GLU A 914 -7.74 25.48 -24.80
CA GLU A 914 -8.15 25.81 -26.17
C GLU A 914 -7.33 24.98 -27.19
N PRO A 915 -7.81 24.83 -28.45
CA PRO A 915 -7.06 24.15 -29.50
C PRO A 915 -5.74 24.86 -29.82
N VAL A 916 -4.66 24.10 -30.04
CA VAL A 916 -3.36 24.67 -30.41
C VAL A 916 -3.23 24.78 -31.91
N LYS A 917 -2.88 25.97 -32.39
CA LYS A 917 -2.71 26.22 -33.83
C LYS A 917 -1.48 25.48 -34.37
N PRO A 918 -1.52 24.95 -35.61
CA PRO A 918 -0.35 24.40 -36.28
C PRO A 918 0.85 25.35 -36.26
N SER A 919 0.62 26.64 -36.54
CA SER A 919 1.66 27.68 -36.56
C SER A 919 2.34 27.88 -35.19
N THR A 920 1.59 27.79 -34.09
CA THR A 920 2.17 27.86 -32.74
C THR A 920 3.11 26.67 -32.50
N ARG A 921 2.72 25.46 -32.91
CA ARG A 921 3.57 24.27 -32.76
C ARG A 921 4.84 24.34 -33.60
N GLU A 922 4.70 24.77 -34.84
CA GLU A 922 5.82 24.97 -35.76
C GLU A 922 6.79 26.02 -35.22
N THR A 923 6.28 27.19 -34.83
CA THR A 923 7.09 28.26 -34.22
C THR A 923 7.87 27.76 -33.01
N TYR A 924 7.22 27.03 -32.09
CA TYR A 924 7.90 26.51 -30.90
C TYR A 924 8.93 25.45 -31.21
N LEU A 925 8.67 24.60 -32.21
CA LEU A 925 9.59 23.55 -32.62
C LEU A 925 10.81 24.14 -33.33
N GLU A 926 10.61 25.02 -34.29
CA GLU A 926 11.68 25.56 -35.14
C GLU A 926 12.52 26.62 -34.42
N ARG A 927 11.87 27.56 -33.72
CA ARG A 927 12.59 28.69 -33.10
C ARG A 927 13.18 28.34 -31.75
N PHE A 928 12.51 27.50 -30.98
CA PHE A 928 12.89 27.19 -29.59
C PHE A 928 13.29 25.72 -29.37
N GLY A 929 13.10 24.83 -30.36
CA GLY A 929 13.40 23.40 -30.22
C GLY A 929 12.41 22.64 -29.31
N LEU A 930 11.22 23.21 -29.06
CA LEU A 930 10.28 22.70 -28.06
C LEU A 930 9.03 22.11 -28.70
N ARG A 931 8.67 20.91 -28.27
CA ARG A 931 7.37 20.31 -28.61
C ARG A 931 6.30 20.83 -27.67
N VAL A 932 5.25 21.41 -28.24
CA VAL A 932 4.02 21.74 -27.48
C VAL A 932 3.20 20.46 -27.33
N LEU A 933 2.95 20.07 -26.08
CA LEU A 933 2.21 18.87 -25.70
C LEU A 933 0.76 19.28 -25.37
N GLU A 934 -0.15 19.02 -26.31
CA GLU A 934 -1.57 19.36 -26.17
C GLU A 934 -2.26 18.43 -25.17
N GLY A 935 -3.08 18.99 -24.28
CA GLY A 935 -3.92 18.27 -23.36
C GLY A 935 -5.34 18.83 -23.31
N TYR A 936 -6.27 17.96 -22.96
CA TYR A 936 -7.69 18.27 -22.84
C TYR A 936 -8.15 18.06 -21.41
N GLY A 937 -9.03 18.95 -20.95
CA GLY A 937 -9.57 18.89 -19.61
C GLY A 937 -10.62 19.95 -19.35
N VAL A 938 -11.47 19.66 -18.36
CA VAL A 938 -12.50 20.57 -17.85
C VAL A 938 -12.36 20.66 -16.33
N THR A 939 -12.89 21.69 -15.70
CA THR A 939 -12.72 21.90 -14.25
C THR A 939 -13.33 20.74 -13.44
N GLU A 940 -14.40 20.16 -13.97
CA GLU A 940 -15.17 19.04 -13.47
C GLU A 940 -14.36 17.73 -13.41
N THR A 941 -13.18 17.66 -14.03
CA THR A 941 -12.27 16.50 -14.05
C THR A 941 -10.88 16.78 -13.47
N ALA A 942 -10.76 17.91 -12.76
CA ALA A 942 -9.64 18.33 -11.93
C ALA A 942 -8.20 18.59 -12.50
N PRO A 943 -7.94 19.07 -13.74
CA PRO A 943 -8.80 19.14 -14.91
C PRO A 943 -8.51 18.08 -16.00
N VAL A 944 -7.37 17.41 -15.99
CA VAL A 944 -6.85 16.71 -17.18
C VAL A 944 -7.63 15.41 -17.49
N ILE A 945 -8.24 15.32 -18.67
CA ILE A 945 -8.91 14.12 -19.20
C ILE A 945 -7.97 13.32 -20.10
N ALA A 946 -7.20 14.01 -20.95
CA ALA A 946 -6.27 13.40 -21.89
C ALA A 946 -5.05 14.31 -22.12
N ILE A 947 -3.91 13.72 -22.45
CA ILE A 947 -2.69 14.49 -22.70
C ILE A 947 -1.75 13.79 -23.68
N ASN A 948 -1.16 14.57 -24.60
CA ASN A 948 0.00 14.13 -25.37
C ASN A 948 1.24 14.11 -24.46
N THR A 949 2.00 13.04 -24.52
CA THR A 949 3.21 12.87 -23.71
C THR A 949 4.43 12.79 -24.62
N PRO A 950 5.65 12.95 -24.09
CA PRO A 950 6.87 12.74 -24.87
C PRO A 950 6.93 11.39 -25.58
N MET A 951 6.27 10.37 -25.01
CA MET A 951 6.21 8.99 -25.50
C MET A 951 5.04 8.75 -26.47
N PHE A 952 3.89 9.36 -26.19
CA PHE A 952 2.68 9.24 -27.01
C PHE A 952 2.21 10.63 -27.42
N ASN A 953 2.72 11.11 -28.55
CA ASN A 953 2.38 12.42 -29.10
C ASN A 953 1.87 12.28 -30.54
N LYS A 954 0.66 12.75 -30.81
CA LYS A 954 0.09 12.81 -32.15
C LYS A 954 -0.46 14.22 -32.41
N PRO A 955 0.20 15.05 -33.23
CA PRO A 955 -0.28 16.37 -33.59
C PRO A 955 -1.72 16.33 -34.12
N GLY A 956 -2.54 17.31 -33.70
CA GLY A 956 -3.97 17.41 -34.06
C GLY A 956 -4.89 16.63 -33.12
N THR A 957 -4.33 15.92 -32.13
CA THR A 957 -5.07 15.22 -31.08
C THR A 957 -4.72 15.82 -29.72
N VAL A 958 -5.52 15.53 -28.70
CA VAL A 958 -5.25 15.92 -27.30
C VAL A 958 -4.63 14.79 -26.48
N GLY A 959 -4.08 13.79 -27.17
CA GLY A 959 -3.44 12.63 -26.56
C GLY A 959 -4.43 11.56 -26.12
N LYS A 960 -4.02 10.75 -25.13
CA LYS A 960 -4.76 9.58 -24.67
C LYS A 960 -5.44 9.83 -23.33
N LEU A 961 -6.61 9.20 -23.11
CA LEU A 961 -7.37 9.25 -21.85
C LEU A 961 -6.51 8.89 -20.64
N MET A 962 -6.61 9.62 -19.53
CA MET A 962 -5.79 9.40 -18.32
C MET A 962 -6.07 8.05 -17.62
N PRO A 963 -5.09 7.46 -16.89
CA PRO A 963 -5.28 6.17 -16.23
C PRO A 963 -6.44 6.18 -15.23
N GLY A 964 -7.22 5.10 -15.15
CA GLY A 964 -8.35 5.00 -14.21
C GLY A 964 -9.57 5.86 -14.58
N MET A 965 -9.60 6.46 -15.78
CA MET A 965 -10.80 7.06 -16.36
C MET A 965 -11.46 6.09 -17.35
N THR A 966 -12.77 6.21 -17.49
CA THR A 966 -13.57 5.54 -18.52
C THR A 966 -14.28 6.60 -19.35
N ALA A 967 -14.33 6.37 -20.67
CA ALA A 967 -15.03 7.24 -21.61
C ALA A 967 -16.20 6.48 -22.25
N LYS A 968 -17.30 7.19 -22.48
CA LYS A 968 -18.46 6.74 -23.23
C LYS A 968 -18.76 7.80 -24.30
N LEU A 969 -18.97 7.38 -25.53
CA LEU A 969 -19.37 8.27 -26.63
C LEU A 969 -20.84 8.05 -26.94
N GLU A 970 -21.65 9.10 -26.82
CA GLU A 970 -23.06 9.07 -27.25
C GLU A 970 -23.18 9.60 -28.69
N PRO A 971 -23.84 8.86 -29.60
CA PRO A 971 -24.01 9.31 -30.98
C PRO A 971 -24.71 10.67 -31.05
N VAL A 972 -24.22 11.55 -31.93
CA VAL A 972 -24.83 12.86 -32.19
C VAL A 972 -25.38 12.90 -33.61
N PRO A 973 -26.69 13.16 -33.81
CA PRO A 973 -27.28 13.24 -35.15
C PRO A 973 -26.54 14.27 -36.04
N GLY A 974 -26.18 13.87 -37.26
CA GLY A 974 -25.46 14.71 -38.22
C GLY A 974 -23.93 14.74 -38.04
N VAL A 975 -23.37 13.96 -37.11
CA VAL A 975 -21.91 13.77 -36.98
C VAL A 975 -21.57 12.33 -37.39
N GLU A 976 -20.88 12.16 -38.52
CA GLU A 976 -20.54 10.84 -39.07
C GLU A 976 -19.47 10.08 -38.27
N SER A 977 -18.51 10.80 -37.67
CA SER A 977 -17.41 10.20 -36.88
C SER A 977 -17.26 10.88 -35.52
N GLY A 978 -17.29 10.07 -34.46
CA GLY A 978 -17.22 10.52 -33.07
C GLY A 978 -18.59 10.64 -32.39
N GLY A 979 -18.57 11.10 -31.14
CA GLY A 979 -19.77 11.24 -30.31
C GLY A 979 -19.57 12.21 -29.16
N ARG A 980 -20.66 12.54 -28.47
CA ARG A 980 -20.63 13.36 -27.25
C ARG A 980 -19.92 12.61 -26.15
N LEU A 981 -18.90 13.22 -25.56
CA LEU A 981 -18.04 12.58 -24.58
C LEU A 981 -18.64 12.66 -23.17
N LEU A 982 -18.90 11.49 -22.59
CA LEU A 982 -19.15 11.32 -21.17
C LEU A 982 -17.94 10.63 -20.54
N VAL A 983 -17.54 11.11 -19.36
CA VAL A 983 -16.40 10.56 -18.62
C VAL A 983 -16.77 10.20 -17.19
N SER A 984 -16.15 9.14 -16.69
CA SER A 984 -16.21 8.74 -15.28
C SER A 984 -14.80 8.38 -14.78
N GLY A 985 -14.55 8.57 -13.50
CA GLY A 985 -13.25 8.31 -12.89
C GLY A 985 -13.07 9.00 -11.54
N PRO A 986 -11.99 8.66 -10.81
CA PRO A 986 -11.75 9.18 -9.47
C PRO A 986 -11.44 10.69 -9.44
N ASN A 987 -11.05 11.29 -10.58
CA ASN A 987 -10.79 12.72 -10.73
C ASN A 987 -12.04 13.54 -11.07
N VAL A 988 -13.19 12.91 -11.31
CA VAL A 988 -14.45 13.59 -11.63
C VAL A 988 -15.05 14.19 -10.35
N MET A 989 -15.56 15.42 -10.44
CA MET A 989 -16.19 16.16 -9.35
C MET A 989 -17.34 15.40 -8.70
N VAL A 990 -17.71 15.81 -7.47
CA VAL A 990 -18.88 15.23 -6.79
C VAL A 990 -20.21 15.80 -7.29
N GLY A 991 -20.20 17.02 -7.82
CA GLY A 991 -21.40 17.70 -8.30
C GLY A 991 -21.23 19.21 -8.44
N TYR A 992 -22.31 19.87 -8.84
CA TYR A 992 -22.37 21.32 -8.97
C TYR A 992 -23.08 21.97 -7.79
N LEU A 993 -22.68 23.21 -7.47
CA LEU A 993 -23.49 24.18 -6.77
C LEU A 993 -24.11 25.11 -7.82
N LYS A 994 -25.40 25.34 -7.73
CA LYS A 994 -26.11 26.29 -8.60
C LYS A 994 -26.84 27.34 -7.77
N SER A 995 -27.17 28.45 -8.40
CA SER A 995 -27.79 29.59 -7.73
C SER A 995 -29.25 29.33 -7.35
N GLU A 996 -29.92 28.38 -8.00
CA GLU A 996 -31.30 28.00 -7.67
C GLU A 996 -31.39 27.30 -6.31
N ASN A 997 -30.32 26.61 -5.89
CA ASN A 997 -30.22 25.96 -4.59
C ASN A 997 -28.82 26.17 -3.95
N PRO A 998 -28.53 27.40 -3.46
CA PRO A 998 -27.21 27.77 -3.00
C PRO A 998 -26.66 26.87 -1.88
N GLY A 999 -25.41 26.45 -2.00
CA GLY A 999 -24.73 25.62 -1.00
C GLY A 999 -25.13 24.14 -0.98
N VAL A 1000 -26.08 23.71 -1.82
CA VAL A 1000 -26.47 22.31 -1.95
C VAL A 1000 -25.80 21.70 -3.17
N ILE A 1001 -25.13 20.55 -2.99
CA ILE A 1001 -24.44 19.83 -4.06
C ILE A 1001 -25.48 19.04 -4.87
N GLU A 1002 -25.59 19.37 -6.15
CA GLU A 1002 -26.32 18.58 -7.14
C GLU A 1002 -25.39 17.50 -7.73
N PRO A 1003 -25.61 16.21 -7.39
CA PRO A 1003 -24.74 15.13 -7.84
C PRO A 1003 -24.85 14.88 -9.35
N LEU A 1004 -23.87 14.15 -9.88
CA LEU A 1004 -23.88 13.68 -11.27
C LEU A 1004 -24.96 12.63 -11.50
N VAL A 1005 -25.50 12.60 -12.72
CA VAL A 1005 -26.43 11.57 -13.18
C VAL A 1005 -25.63 10.28 -13.46
N ASP A 1006 -25.99 9.19 -12.80
CA ASP A 1006 -25.37 7.86 -12.93
C ASP A 1006 -23.83 7.84 -12.78
N GLY A 1007 -23.24 8.83 -12.11
CA GLY A 1007 -21.78 8.94 -11.93
C GLY A 1007 -20.99 9.30 -13.19
N TRP A 1008 -21.66 9.77 -14.24
CA TRP A 1008 -21.04 10.26 -15.48
C TRP A 1008 -21.07 11.78 -15.55
N HIS A 1009 -19.95 12.36 -15.99
CA HIS A 1009 -19.89 13.76 -16.35
C HIS A 1009 -19.94 13.92 -17.86
N ASP A 1010 -20.97 14.60 -18.35
CA ASP A 1010 -21.07 15.05 -19.74
C ASP A 1010 -20.22 16.31 -19.94
N THR A 1011 -19.18 16.19 -20.78
CA THR A 1011 -18.25 17.30 -21.02
C THR A 1011 -18.83 18.38 -21.93
N GLY A 1012 -19.92 18.07 -22.65
CA GLY A 1012 -20.50 18.93 -23.67
C GLY A 1012 -19.66 19.03 -24.96
N ASP A 1013 -18.57 18.27 -25.06
CA ASP A 1013 -17.68 18.23 -26.23
C ASP A 1013 -17.94 16.97 -27.07
N ILE A 1014 -17.81 17.11 -28.39
CA ILE A 1014 -17.88 16.02 -29.36
C ILE A 1014 -16.45 15.63 -29.72
N VAL A 1015 -16.14 14.35 -29.55
CA VAL A 1015 -14.79 13.81 -29.77
C VAL A 1015 -14.83 12.54 -30.60
N ASP A 1016 -13.72 12.25 -31.23
CA ASP A 1016 -13.44 10.98 -31.91
C ASP A 1016 -12.24 10.31 -31.21
N ILE A 1017 -12.31 8.99 -31.01
CA ILE A 1017 -11.25 8.19 -30.39
C ILE A 1017 -10.78 7.16 -31.40
N ASP A 1018 -9.53 7.29 -31.84
CA ASP A 1018 -8.99 6.39 -32.85
C ASP A 1018 -8.58 5.01 -32.28
N GLN A 1019 -8.19 4.09 -33.17
CA GLN A 1019 -7.78 2.72 -32.81
C GLN A 1019 -6.54 2.67 -31.90
N ASP A 1020 -5.72 3.72 -31.89
CA ASP A 1020 -4.56 3.84 -31.01
C ASP A 1020 -4.92 4.51 -29.68
N GLY A 1021 -6.18 4.93 -29.49
CA GLY A 1021 -6.71 5.58 -28.29
C GLY A 1021 -6.40 7.08 -28.19
N PHE A 1022 -6.02 7.74 -29.28
CA PHE A 1022 -5.86 9.19 -29.31
C PHE A 1022 -7.22 9.88 -29.52
N ILE A 1023 -7.43 10.96 -28.77
CA ILE A 1023 -8.68 11.70 -28.77
C ILE A 1023 -8.54 12.95 -29.64
N THR A 1024 -9.47 13.15 -30.57
CA THR A 1024 -9.56 14.38 -31.39
C THR A 1024 -10.84 15.13 -31.02
N ILE A 1025 -10.72 16.41 -30.65
CA ILE A 1025 -11.88 17.26 -30.36
C ILE A 1025 -12.44 17.78 -31.68
N LYS A 1026 -13.72 17.51 -31.95
CA LYS A 1026 -14.43 17.99 -33.15
C LYS A 1026 -15.13 19.33 -32.92
N GLY A 1027 -15.51 19.62 -31.68
CA GLY A 1027 -16.12 20.89 -31.27
C GLY A 1027 -17.00 20.74 -30.03
N ARG A 1028 -17.56 21.85 -29.55
CA ARG A 1028 -18.60 21.85 -28.49
C ARG A 1028 -19.96 21.59 -29.10
N ALA A 1029 -20.77 20.72 -28.50
CA ALA A 1029 -22.13 20.43 -29.00
C ALA A 1029 -23.00 21.69 -29.18
N LYS A 1030 -22.87 22.67 -28.27
CA LYS A 1030 -23.55 23.97 -28.37
C LYS A 1030 -22.97 24.93 -29.42
N ARG A 1031 -21.76 24.68 -29.93
CA ARG A 1031 -21.11 25.50 -30.98
C ARG A 1031 -21.14 24.79 -32.34
N PHE A 1032 -22.23 24.08 -32.57
CA PHE A 1032 -22.64 23.65 -33.90
C PHE A 1032 -23.87 24.48 -34.29
N ALA A 1033 -23.81 25.09 -35.46
CA ALA A 1033 -25.00 25.68 -36.06
C ALA A 1033 -25.79 24.59 -36.79
N LYS A 1034 -27.11 24.57 -36.63
CA LYS A 1034 -27.98 23.67 -37.37
C LYS A 1034 -28.48 24.38 -38.63
N ILE A 1035 -27.79 24.16 -39.74
CA ILE A 1035 -28.04 24.85 -41.02
C ILE A 1035 -28.59 23.83 -42.01
N GLY A 1036 -29.87 23.98 -42.37
CA GLY A 1036 -30.53 23.06 -43.32
C GLY A 1036 -30.66 21.62 -42.81
N GLY A 1037 -30.64 21.40 -41.50
CA GLY A 1037 -30.70 20.07 -40.89
C GLY A 1037 -29.35 19.43 -40.58
N GLU A 1038 -28.25 19.97 -41.12
CA GLU A 1038 -26.88 19.53 -40.85
C GLU A 1038 -26.23 20.35 -39.74
N MET A 1039 -25.34 19.70 -38.98
CA MET A 1039 -24.62 20.31 -37.87
C MET A 1039 -23.27 20.83 -38.37
N VAL A 1040 -23.15 22.16 -38.49
CA VAL A 1040 -21.93 22.84 -38.94
C VAL A 1040 -21.13 23.35 -37.75
N SER A 1041 -19.89 22.87 -37.59
CA SER A 1041 -19.01 23.31 -36.50
C SER A 1041 -18.57 24.75 -36.68
N LEU A 1042 -18.93 25.64 -35.74
CA LEU A 1042 -18.48 27.04 -35.75
C LEU A 1042 -16.96 27.13 -35.64
N ALA A 1043 -16.36 26.26 -34.84
CA ALA A 1043 -14.90 26.20 -34.65
C ALA A 1043 -14.16 25.78 -35.93
N ALA A 1044 -14.77 24.93 -36.77
CA ALA A 1044 -14.18 24.56 -38.05
C ALA A 1044 -14.14 25.75 -39.02
N VAL A 1045 -15.17 26.61 -38.99
CA VAL A 1045 -15.21 27.85 -39.78
C VAL A 1045 -14.21 28.88 -39.25
N GLU A 1046 -14.06 29.00 -37.92
CA GLU A 1046 -13.03 29.83 -37.29
C GLU A 1046 -11.60 29.36 -37.64
N ALA A 1047 -11.37 28.04 -37.65
CA ALA A 1047 -10.08 27.47 -38.06
C ALA A 1047 -9.75 27.75 -39.52
N LEU A 1048 -10.77 27.73 -40.39
CA LEU A 1048 -10.63 28.13 -41.79
C LEU A 1048 -10.29 29.63 -41.90
N ALA A 1049 -11.01 30.49 -41.16
CA ALA A 1049 -10.73 31.92 -41.09
C ALA A 1049 -9.28 32.19 -40.64
N GLY A 1050 -8.80 31.46 -39.62
CA GLY A 1050 -7.42 31.56 -39.14
C GLY A 1050 -6.36 31.06 -40.12
N LYS A 1051 -6.72 30.30 -41.16
CA LYS A 1051 -5.80 30.00 -42.28
C LYS A 1051 -5.77 31.11 -43.32
N ILE A 1052 -6.91 31.77 -43.53
CA ILE A 1052 -7.07 32.83 -44.53
C ILE A 1052 -6.46 34.13 -44.01
N TRP A 1053 -6.69 34.44 -42.73
CA TRP A 1053 -6.22 35.65 -42.04
C TRP A 1053 -5.45 35.27 -40.75
N PRO A 1054 -4.24 34.71 -40.87
CA PRO A 1054 -3.50 34.13 -39.75
C PRO A 1054 -3.09 35.13 -38.66
N ASP A 1055 -2.92 36.41 -39.02
CA ASP A 1055 -2.46 37.45 -38.12
C ASP A 1055 -3.58 38.18 -37.35
N HIS A 1056 -4.84 37.87 -37.67
CA HIS A 1056 -6.02 38.54 -37.11
C HIS A 1056 -6.94 37.57 -36.37
N LEU A 1057 -7.47 37.99 -35.22
CA LEU A 1057 -8.48 37.20 -34.50
C LEU A 1057 -9.78 37.18 -35.30
N SER A 1058 -10.39 36.00 -35.37
CA SER A 1058 -11.67 35.78 -36.04
C SER A 1058 -12.55 34.87 -35.19
N ALA A 1059 -13.85 35.14 -35.12
CA ALA A 1059 -14.83 34.39 -34.35
C ALA A 1059 -16.16 34.27 -35.13
N VAL A 1060 -16.89 33.16 -34.97
CA VAL A 1060 -18.16 32.94 -35.69
C VAL A 1060 -19.32 32.88 -34.70
N ALA A 1061 -20.40 33.60 -35.00
CA ALA A 1061 -21.69 33.46 -34.31
C ALA A 1061 -22.71 32.80 -35.23
N ALA A 1062 -23.56 31.94 -34.66
CA ALA A 1062 -24.77 31.45 -35.32
C ALA A 1062 -25.95 32.32 -34.91
N ILE A 1063 -26.75 32.76 -35.88
CA ILE A 1063 -28.01 33.46 -35.62
C ILE A 1063 -29.16 32.78 -36.35
N LYS A 1064 -30.38 32.93 -35.83
CA LYS A 1064 -31.58 32.33 -36.44
C LYS A 1064 -31.78 32.85 -37.87
N ASP A 1065 -32.04 31.93 -38.78
CA ASP A 1065 -32.37 32.20 -40.19
C ASP A 1065 -33.73 31.56 -40.53
N PRO A 1066 -34.71 32.34 -41.03
CA PRO A 1066 -36.05 31.81 -41.33
C PRO A 1066 -36.09 30.69 -42.39
N ARG A 1067 -35.06 30.58 -43.26
CA ARG A 1067 -35.01 29.61 -44.36
C ARG A 1067 -34.21 28.37 -44.01
N LYS A 1068 -33.05 28.55 -43.36
CA LYS A 1068 -32.09 27.47 -43.06
C LYS A 1068 -32.08 27.04 -41.60
N GLY A 1069 -32.93 27.61 -40.75
CA GLY A 1069 -32.91 27.42 -39.30
C GLY A 1069 -31.90 28.37 -38.65
N GLU A 1070 -30.63 28.25 -39.02
CA GLU A 1070 -29.54 29.13 -38.59
C GLU A 1070 -28.65 29.56 -39.77
N LYS A 1071 -27.95 30.69 -39.61
CA LYS A 1071 -26.89 31.15 -40.51
C LYS A 1071 -25.68 31.63 -39.72
N LEU A 1072 -24.52 31.61 -40.37
CA LEU A 1072 -23.24 31.98 -39.77
C LEU A 1072 -22.87 33.43 -40.07
N ILE A 1073 -22.40 34.15 -39.06
CA ILE A 1073 -21.75 35.46 -39.19
C ILE A 1073 -20.33 35.34 -38.65
N LEU A 1074 -19.34 35.60 -39.50
CA LEU A 1074 -17.93 35.65 -39.12
C LEU A 1074 -17.57 37.09 -38.77
N VAL A 1075 -16.90 37.29 -37.63
CA VAL A 1075 -16.41 38.58 -37.17
C VAL A 1075 -14.89 38.51 -37.11
N THR A 1076 -14.18 39.52 -37.61
CA THR A 1076 -12.71 39.50 -37.71
C THR A 1076 -12.07 40.87 -37.51
N GLU A 1077 -10.85 40.90 -36.99
CA GLU A 1077 -10.03 42.11 -36.82
C GLU A 1077 -9.27 42.51 -38.10
N ASN A 1078 -9.39 41.72 -39.18
CA ASN A 1078 -8.71 42.03 -40.43
C ASN A 1078 -9.48 43.12 -41.22
N PRO A 1079 -8.89 44.29 -41.49
CA PRO A 1079 -9.54 45.38 -42.22
C PRO A 1079 -9.93 45.03 -43.66
N ASP A 1080 -9.20 44.10 -44.30
CA ASP A 1080 -9.40 43.73 -45.72
C ASP A 1080 -10.26 42.48 -45.90
N ALA A 1081 -10.86 41.97 -44.82
CA ALA A 1081 -11.64 40.73 -44.87
C ALA A 1081 -12.96 40.92 -45.60
N THR A 1082 -13.12 40.18 -46.71
CA THR A 1082 -14.37 40.13 -47.49
C THR A 1082 -14.94 38.72 -47.52
N ARG A 1083 -16.26 38.62 -47.69
CA ARG A 1083 -16.94 37.34 -47.86
C ARG A 1083 -16.48 36.60 -49.12
N SER A 1084 -16.21 37.30 -50.21
CA SER A 1084 -15.71 36.71 -51.46
C SER A 1084 -14.34 36.04 -51.25
N ALA A 1085 -13.41 36.72 -50.57
CA ALA A 1085 -12.11 36.15 -50.22
C ALA A 1085 -12.25 34.90 -49.35
N PHE A 1086 -13.20 34.89 -48.40
CA PHE A 1086 -13.47 33.71 -47.59
C PHE A 1086 -14.01 32.55 -48.44
N VAL A 1087 -14.97 32.81 -49.33
CA VAL A 1087 -15.59 31.78 -50.21
C VAL A 1087 -14.54 31.12 -51.11
N GLU A 1088 -13.69 31.92 -51.76
CA GLU A 1088 -12.67 31.43 -52.68
C GLU A 1088 -11.67 30.52 -51.95
N ALA A 1089 -11.17 30.97 -50.80
CA ALA A 1089 -10.26 30.19 -49.99
C ALA A 1089 -10.92 28.95 -49.37
N ALA A 1090 -12.19 29.05 -48.95
CA ALA A 1090 -12.93 27.92 -48.38
C ALA A 1090 -13.13 26.79 -49.40
N LYS A 1091 -13.53 27.13 -50.63
CA LYS A 1091 -13.67 26.16 -51.72
C LYS A 1091 -12.35 25.53 -52.11
N SER A 1092 -11.28 26.34 -52.16
CA SER A 1092 -9.91 25.85 -52.42
C SER A 1092 -9.41 24.88 -51.35
N ASN A 1093 -9.92 24.99 -50.12
CA ASN A 1093 -9.62 24.09 -48.99
C ASN A 1093 -10.62 22.91 -48.85
N GLY A 1094 -11.54 22.73 -49.81
CA GLY A 1094 -12.51 21.63 -49.80
C GLY A 1094 -13.59 21.74 -48.72
N ALA A 1095 -13.87 22.95 -48.20
CA ALA A 1095 -14.93 23.16 -47.22
C ALA A 1095 -16.33 23.01 -47.86
N GLN A 1096 -17.29 22.50 -47.10
CA GLN A 1096 -18.68 22.38 -47.54
C GLN A 1096 -19.33 23.76 -47.70
N ASP A 1097 -20.27 23.92 -48.64
CA ASP A 1097 -20.97 25.20 -48.87
C ASP A 1097 -21.70 25.71 -47.61
N LEU A 1098 -22.12 24.81 -46.72
CA LEU A 1098 -22.76 25.15 -45.44
C LEU A 1098 -21.80 25.77 -44.41
N MET A 1099 -20.48 25.59 -44.58
CA MET A 1099 -19.44 26.22 -43.74
C MET A 1099 -19.17 27.67 -44.12
N ILE A 1100 -19.68 28.14 -45.26
CA ILE A 1100 -19.45 29.50 -45.74
C ILE A 1100 -20.32 30.47 -44.92
N PRO A 1101 -19.74 31.47 -44.23
CA PRO A 1101 -20.49 32.50 -43.55
C PRO A 1101 -21.47 33.21 -44.48
N ALA A 1102 -22.68 33.48 -43.97
CA ALA A 1102 -23.63 34.33 -44.68
C ALA A 1102 -23.11 35.77 -44.75
N GLU A 1103 -22.35 36.20 -43.74
CA GLU A 1103 -21.78 37.54 -43.62
C GLU A 1103 -20.38 37.48 -42.99
N VAL A 1104 -19.49 38.40 -43.38
CA VAL A 1104 -18.19 38.67 -42.75
C VAL A 1104 -18.18 40.12 -42.28
N ARG A 1105 -17.97 40.35 -40.98
CA ARG A 1105 -17.96 41.67 -40.34
C ARG A 1105 -16.56 42.00 -39.82
N VAL A 1106 -16.07 43.18 -40.18
CA VAL A 1106 -14.80 43.71 -39.68
C VAL A 1106 -15.06 44.51 -38.40
N VAL A 1107 -14.32 44.22 -37.33
CA VAL A 1107 -14.45 44.90 -36.03
C VAL A 1107 -13.10 45.38 -35.50
N PRO A 1108 -13.05 46.48 -34.72
CA PRO A 1108 -11.78 47.00 -34.18
C PRO A 1108 -11.06 46.02 -33.25
N SER A 1109 -11.82 45.23 -32.48
CA SER A 1109 -11.28 44.14 -31.67
C SER A 1109 -12.34 43.09 -31.39
N VAL A 1110 -11.96 41.82 -31.45
CA VAL A 1110 -12.83 40.69 -31.11
C VAL A 1110 -12.84 40.51 -29.58
N PRO A 1111 -14.02 40.45 -28.92
CA PRO A 1111 -14.11 40.27 -27.47
C PRO A 1111 -13.32 39.07 -26.93
N VAL A 1112 -12.55 39.28 -25.86
CA VAL A 1112 -11.78 38.25 -25.13
C VAL A 1112 -11.96 38.35 -23.61
N LEU A 1113 -11.91 37.21 -22.92
CA LEU A 1113 -11.97 37.09 -21.45
C LEU A 1113 -10.63 37.44 -20.80
N GLY A 1114 -10.61 37.73 -19.49
CA GLY A 1114 -9.38 37.95 -18.71
C GLY A 1114 -8.41 36.76 -18.67
N SER A 1115 -8.86 35.57 -19.09
CA SER A 1115 -8.03 34.39 -19.32
C SER A 1115 -7.41 34.31 -20.73
N GLY A 1116 -7.57 35.35 -21.56
CA GLY A 1116 -7.09 35.40 -22.95
C GLY A 1116 -7.93 34.65 -23.98
N LYS A 1117 -9.06 34.03 -23.60
CA LYS A 1117 -9.92 33.26 -24.51
C LYS A 1117 -10.91 34.16 -25.23
N LEU A 1118 -11.36 33.78 -26.43
CA LEU A 1118 -12.49 34.42 -27.11
C LEU A 1118 -13.75 34.44 -26.23
N ASP A 1119 -14.35 35.61 -26.06
CA ASP A 1119 -15.62 35.79 -25.36
C ASP A 1119 -16.77 35.62 -26.36
N PHE A 1120 -17.20 34.37 -26.59
CA PHE A 1120 -18.26 34.08 -27.53
C PHE A 1120 -19.62 34.67 -27.15
N ALA A 1121 -19.86 34.94 -25.86
CA ALA A 1121 -21.07 35.63 -25.42
C ALA A 1121 -20.99 37.11 -25.83
N GLY A 1122 -19.84 37.74 -25.60
CA GLY A 1122 -19.51 39.06 -26.13
C GLY A 1122 -19.63 39.14 -27.66
N VAL A 1123 -19.10 38.17 -28.40
CA VAL A 1123 -19.21 38.08 -29.87
C VAL A 1123 -20.66 37.92 -30.32
N SER A 1124 -21.44 37.04 -29.68
CA SER A 1124 -22.85 36.83 -30.05
C SER A 1124 -23.68 38.08 -29.78
N LYS A 1125 -23.40 38.77 -28.67
CA LYS A 1125 -24.02 40.06 -28.34
C LYS A 1125 -23.63 41.14 -29.35
N LEU A 1126 -22.34 41.23 -29.72
CA LEU A 1126 -21.84 42.15 -30.75
C LEU A 1126 -22.54 41.94 -32.10
N VAL A 1127 -22.75 40.66 -32.49
CA VAL A 1127 -23.46 40.30 -33.72
C VAL A 1127 -24.96 40.63 -33.63
N ALA A 1128 -25.59 40.42 -32.47
CA ALA A 1128 -27.00 40.70 -32.21
C ALA A 1128 -27.33 42.20 -32.11
N ASP A 1129 -26.45 42.99 -31.51
CA ASP A 1129 -26.62 44.44 -31.30
C ASP A 1129 -26.32 45.26 -32.57
N GLY A 1130 -25.88 44.62 -33.67
CA GLY A 1130 -25.63 45.27 -34.96
C GLY A 1130 -24.41 46.21 -34.99
N SER A 1131 -23.59 46.22 -33.94
CA SER A 1131 -22.41 47.10 -33.82
C SER A 1131 -21.23 46.54 -34.63
N GLY A 1132 -21.30 46.73 -35.95
CA GLY A 1132 -20.26 46.34 -36.90
C GLY A 1132 -20.54 46.76 -38.35
N GLU A 1133 -21.58 47.57 -38.60
CA GLU A 1133 -21.78 48.19 -39.91
C GLU A 1133 -20.73 49.30 -40.14
N SER A 1134 -19.55 48.92 -40.62
CA SER A 1134 -18.81 49.83 -41.47
C SER A 1134 -19.58 49.97 -42.77
N LYS A 1135 -20.21 51.14 -42.96
CA LYS A 1135 -20.70 51.58 -44.26
C LYS A 1135 -19.53 51.60 -45.24
N ALA A 1136 -19.48 50.63 -46.14
CA ALA A 1136 -18.87 50.80 -47.45
C ALA A 1136 -19.93 50.45 -48.49
N ALA A 1137 -20.36 51.50 -49.21
CA ALA A 1137 -21.14 51.44 -50.43
C ALA A 1137 -20.31 50.85 -51.57
#